data_AF-A0A401MB60-F1
#
_entry.id   AF-A0A401MB60-F1
#
_cell.length_a   1.000
_cell.length_b   1.000
_cell.length_c   1.000
_cell.angle_alpha   90.00
_cell.angle_beta   90.00
_cell.angle_gamma   90.00
#
_symmetry.space_group_name_H-M   'P 1'
#
loop_
_entity.id
_entity.type
_entity.pdbx_description
1 polymer ?
#
loop_
_entity_poly.entity_id
_entity_poly.type
_entity_poly.pdbx_seq_one_letter_code
_entity_poly.pdbx_strand_id
1 'polypeptide(L)'
;MTTTGTPQRTVPRWVPPPPAGQPARADWAELIRPVPLRLAARARLLARRSGTGWETVPLAAHTAVLSALSGERAVVSGYLAPGRAAAGARPVTLSLDDETWRELLAAADRAAAVPAEGAFETVLDLAHTEGDLPEAPAQTVLSATLRYGPKGPALLIGHRTDVLDGDAADRIAGYYLAAVEQLTREPDAPARGESLLSAAEYHHQIFELSGPRRPLPDKRFHELFEEQAARRPADIAAVHGTRTWTYEELNTRANRIAHALLARDLGAEAVVAVVTERNLDWLASVIGIFKAGAAYLPIEPHAPADRMARTLVRADCRLVLTEDGGPGHLEQAAPPGVELLKAGAAYAEGRPGHDPRVPVGPGQLAYLYFTSGSTGEPKGAMCEHAGFLNHLYAKIDDQGLGEGQVVAQTAPQSFDISLWQLVAALVVGGRTLIVEQEAILDVDRYLDTIERGGVCVLQAVPSYLEVVLSRLEDRPRELPALRCVSVTGEALKKELTARWFARFPHIALMNAYGLTETSDDTNHEVMTSVPVWDSVPLGHAVGNVTVYVVDENLRPVPLGAPGEIVFSGVCVGRGYVNDPERTAQAFGDDPHRPGQRLYRSGDFGRRLPGGSLEFLGRRDAQIKIRGFRIEIGEIENQMLRLPGVRDGAVVVVESPDKGGHLVGFQTGSAQSSDALRKRLSQALPAYMVPDRVEHLDALPLTANGKTDKRALRTLAAELAEQEGAGQEHEAPRTDTERRLAEAWAAVLRLPLERVGRTAHFFDLGGTSLSAVRLVVRMERAFTLRDVTRRPTLDALAAFLDDPRADAGAGTVAEGPENPGAAAAPAQDAAAAHRTALDATPFEVVRTEGRPAVLTLDGPAPDDPAAWCAEQAGRLRATVAEHGALLVRGLGLRNADTVAGVGRALLHQVMTEREGFALRQRLADGVYSSSEWPVDQPMCMHHELSYAREVPGTLLFACLTAPESGGVTGVSDSFEVLRALPADLVARFESEGWLVDRNYTNTVGVGLADAFGTTDRAAIEAYCAARGIECRWEPGGDLRTRQRAAAVLTHPVTGRRGWFNQIAFLNEWTLDPVIREYLKFEFGDAGLPFNSRYGSGAGLDEETVLTINGVYEKHTLREPWRTGDLLIVDNLRMAHSREPYEGDRRIAVVLGDPVTVPPHS
;
A
#
# COMPACT_ATOMS: atom_id res chain seq x y z
N MET A 1 18.22 -2.65 11.17
CA MET A 1 19.56 -2.10 10.79
C MET A 1 19.39 -1.20 9.57
N THR A 2 19.23 0.10 9.80
CA THR A 2 19.03 1.11 8.75
C THR A 2 20.27 1.27 7.86
N THR A 3 20.11 1.14 6.54
CA THR A 3 21.19 1.34 5.57
C THR A 3 21.44 2.82 5.20
N THR A 4 20.53 3.71 5.60
CA THR A 4 20.52 5.14 5.26
C THR A 4 21.29 6.04 6.24
N GLY A 5 21.52 5.60 7.48
CA GLY A 5 22.14 6.42 8.54
C GLY A 5 21.28 7.57 9.08
N THR A 6 20.12 7.85 8.49
CA THR A 6 19.12 8.80 9.01
C THR A 6 18.29 8.11 10.12
N PRO A 7 18.00 8.78 11.25
CA PRO A 7 17.09 8.22 12.26
C PRO A 7 15.68 8.14 11.67
N GLN A 8 15.22 6.92 11.41
CA GLN A 8 13.88 6.65 10.93
C GLN A 8 12.86 6.84 12.07
N ARG A 9 11.71 7.44 11.75
CA ARG A 9 10.59 7.56 12.69
C ARG A 9 9.99 6.19 13.00
N THR A 10 9.55 6.04 14.25
CA THR A 10 8.74 4.89 14.69
C THR A 10 7.31 4.99 14.15
N VAL A 11 6.80 6.22 14.01
CA VAL A 11 5.51 6.51 13.37
C VAL A 11 5.75 7.11 11.98
N PRO A 12 5.34 6.42 10.88
CA PRO A 12 5.44 7.00 9.55
C PRO A 12 4.57 8.26 9.40
N ARG A 13 4.84 9.05 8.35
CA ARG A 13 4.13 10.31 8.06
C ARG A 13 3.08 10.07 6.96
N TRP A 14 1.83 10.38 7.26
CA TRP A 14 0.71 10.36 6.31
C TRP A 14 0.37 11.75 5.77
N VAL A 15 0.44 12.77 6.62
CA VAL A 15 0.17 14.15 6.20
C VAL A 15 1.44 14.74 5.58
N PRO A 16 1.41 15.32 4.37
CA PRO A 16 2.57 15.98 3.78
C PRO A 16 3.18 17.05 4.71
N PRO A 17 4.50 17.31 4.63
CA PRO A 17 5.13 18.39 5.39
C PRO A 17 4.56 19.75 4.94
N PRO A 18 4.49 20.75 5.84
CA PRO A 18 4.03 22.09 5.48
C PRO A 18 5.00 22.76 4.48
N PRO A 19 4.55 23.72 3.65
CA PRO A 19 5.42 24.47 2.76
C PRO A 19 6.57 25.15 3.50
N ALA A 20 7.76 25.16 2.90
CA ALA A 20 8.96 25.74 3.51
C ALA A 20 8.73 27.20 3.95
N GLY A 21 9.00 27.48 5.23
CA GLY A 21 8.78 28.79 5.85
C GLY A 21 7.40 28.98 6.50
N GLN A 22 6.47 28.03 6.36
CA GLN A 22 5.21 28.03 7.12
C GLN A 22 5.33 27.12 8.36
N PRO A 23 4.85 27.56 9.54
CA PRO A 23 4.81 26.68 10.72
C PRO A 23 3.73 25.61 10.54
N ALA A 24 4.04 24.37 10.96
CA ALA A 24 3.02 23.34 11.09
C ALA A 24 1.97 23.75 12.13
N ARG A 25 0.68 23.66 11.80
CA ARG A 25 -0.37 23.52 12.81
C ARG A 25 -0.34 22.07 13.30
N ALA A 26 0.49 21.83 14.31
CA ALA A 26 0.50 20.58 15.06
C ALA A 26 -0.63 20.59 16.09
N ASP A 27 -1.87 20.47 15.61
CA ASP A 27 -3.03 20.29 16.49
C ASP A 27 -3.05 18.83 17.00
N TRP A 28 -3.59 18.61 18.20
CA TRP A 28 -3.80 17.27 18.76
C TRP A 28 -5.23 16.80 18.44
N ALA A 29 -5.37 15.58 17.92
CA ALA A 29 -6.65 14.97 17.60
C ALA A 29 -6.77 13.61 18.30
N GLU A 30 -8.00 13.21 18.64
CA GLU A 30 -8.28 11.98 19.37
C GLU A 30 -9.36 11.15 18.67
N LEU A 31 -9.06 9.87 18.49
CA LEU A 31 -9.96 8.84 18.00
C LEU A 31 -10.28 7.86 19.13
N ILE A 32 -11.56 7.55 19.35
CA ILE A 32 -12.00 6.54 20.33
C ILE A 32 -12.54 5.32 19.57
N ARG A 33 -11.86 4.17 19.71
CA ARG A 33 -12.31 2.89 19.14
C ARG A 33 -12.73 1.93 20.28
N PRO A 34 -13.99 1.46 20.32
CA PRO A 34 -14.42 0.51 21.34
C PRO A 34 -13.59 -0.79 21.32
N VAL A 35 -13.22 -1.31 22.49
CA VAL A 35 -12.59 -2.63 22.63
C VAL A 35 -13.70 -3.64 22.90
N PRO A 36 -13.86 -4.72 22.10
CA PRO A 36 -14.86 -5.73 22.38
C PRO A 36 -14.69 -6.33 23.78
N LEU A 37 -15.78 -6.41 24.57
CA LEU A 37 -15.75 -6.95 25.93
C LEU A 37 -15.18 -8.38 25.98
N ARG A 38 -15.45 -9.20 24.95
CA ARG A 38 -14.85 -10.54 24.75
C ARG A 38 -13.31 -10.47 24.71
N LEU A 39 -12.77 -9.50 23.97
CA LEU A 39 -11.33 -9.32 23.80
C LEU A 39 -10.66 -8.84 25.09
N ALA A 40 -11.27 -7.86 25.78
CA ALA A 40 -10.79 -7.38 27.08
C ALA A 40 -10.82 -8.47 28.17
N ALA A 41 -11.87 -9.29 28.22
CA ALA A 41 -11.95 -10.43 29.12
C ALA A 41 -10.87 -11.49 28.83
N ARG A 42 -10.67 -11.84 27.54
CA ARG A 42 -9.61 -12.78 27.11
C ARG A 42 -8.21 -12.25 27.44
N ALA A 43 -7.95 -10.95 27.26
CA ALA A 43 -6.70 -10.30 27.64
C ALA A 43 -6.41 -10.39 29.15
N ARG A 44 -7.40 -10.00 29.99
CA ARG A 44 -7.32 -10.11 31.46
C ARG A 44 -7.09 -11.56 31.91
N LEU A 45 -7.74 -12.54 31.26
CA LEU A 45 -7.59 -13.97 31.56
C LEU A 45 -6.21 -14.50 31.16
N LEU A 46 -5.66 -14.09 30.01
CA LEU A 46 -4.33 -14.49 29.56
C LEU A 46 -3.23 -13.98 30.49
N ALA A 47 -3.26 -12.70 30.89
CA ALA A 47 -2.29 -12.15 31.83
C ALA A 47 -2.27 -12.94 33.16
N ARG A 48 -3.46 -13.15 33.75
CA ARG A 48 -3.62 -13.97 34.97
C ARG A 48 -3.10 -15.41 34.80
N ARG A 49 -3.30 -16.04 33.63
CA ARG A 49 -2.78 -17.39 33.33
C ARG A 49 -1.28 -17.44 33.07
N SER A 50 -0.69 -16.37 32.55
CA SER A 50 0.76 -16.23 32.34
C SER A 50 1.52 -15.75 33.58
N GLY A 51 0.81 -15.38 34.65
CA GLY A 51 1.42 -14.86 35.89
C GLY A 51 1.86 -13.40 35.83
N THR A 52 1.46 -12.65 34.80
CA THR A 52 1.86 -11.26 34.56
C THR A 52 0.76 -10.26 34.92
N GLY A 53 1.13 -8.97 35.07
CA GLY A 53 0.16 -7.88 35.19
C GLY A 53 -0.72 -7.75 33.94
N TRP A 54 -1.96 -7.27 34.08
CA TRP A 54 -2.87 -7.08 32.93
C TRP A 54 -2.30 -6.08 31.91
N GLU A 55 -1.51 -5.12 32.40
CA GLU A 55 -0.79 -4.09 31.65
C GLU A 55 0.23 -4.65 30.65
N THR A 56 0.70 -5.89 30.85
CA THR A 56 1.66 -6.54 29.96
C THR A 56 1.07 -6.88 28.60
N VAL A 57 -0.25 -7.14 28.52
CA VAL A 57 -0.95 -7.46 27.26
C VAL A 57 -1.00 -6.27 26.30
N PRO A 58 -1.51 -5.07 26.66
CA PRO A 58 -1.44 -3.91 25.78
C PRO A 58 0.01 -3.46 25.52
N LEU A 59 0.95 -3.70 26.44
CA LEU A 59 2.37 -3.41 26.19
C LEU A 59 3.00 -4.35 25.15
N ALA A 60 2.70 -5.64 25.18
CA ALA A 60 3.14 -6.60 24.14
C ALA A 60 2.50 -6.28 22.77
N ALA A 61 1.22 -5.93 22.74
CA ALA A 61 0.55 -5.47 21.52
C ALA A 61 1.17 -4.15 20.99
N HIS A 62 1.51 -3.21 21.87
CA HIS A 62 2.21 -1.97 21.52
C HIS A 62 3.58 -2.24 20.90
N THR A 63 4.37 -3.17 21.47
CA THR A 63 5.63 -3.62 20.86
C THR A 63 5.44 -4.14 19.44
N ALA A 64 4.43 -5.00 19.21
CA ALA A 64 4.16 -5.56 17.89
C ALA A 64 3.70 -4.50 16.88
N VAL A 65 2.80 -3.59 17.26
CA VAL A 65 2.34 -2.49 16.41
C VAL A 65 3.49 -1.55 16.05
N LEU A 66 4.32 -1.15 17.01
CA LEU A 66 5.45 -0.25 16.75
C LEU A 66 6.56 -0.92 15.91
N SER A 67 6.82 -2.22 16.10
CA SER A 67 7.74 -2.96 15.24
C SER A 67 7.21 -3.06 13.81
N ALA A 68 5.91 -3.34 13.62
CA ALA A 68 5.28 -3.39 12.30
C ALA A 68 5.23 -2.02 11.58
N LEU A 69 5.02 -0.92 12.31
CA LEU A 69 5.02 0.44 11.75
C LEU A 69 6.43 0.95 11.38
N SER A 70 7.43 0.60 12.19
CA SER A 70 8.81 1.08 12.02
C SER A 70 9.69 0.19 11.14
N GLY A 71 9.34 -1.09 11.00
CA GLY A 71 10.18 -2.13 10.37
C GLY A 71 11.40 -2.54 11.19
N GLU A 72 11.60 -2.01 12.40
CA GLU A 72 12.74 -2.36 13.25
C GLU A 72 12.32 -3.36 14.35
N ARG A 73 13.28 -4.20 14.75
CA ARG A 73 13.10 -5.21 15.81
C ARG A 73 13.17 -4.65 17.24
N ALA A 74 13.63 -3.42 17.41
CA ALA A 74 13.70 -2.75 18.70
C ALA A 74 13.39 -1.26 18.56
N VAL A 75 12.51 -0.76 19.43
CA VAL A 75 12.02 0.64 19.45
C VAL A 75 12.06 1.20 20.87
N VAL A 76 12.09 2.52 21.01
CA VAL A 76 11.96 3.21 22.31
C VAL A 76 10.63 3.96 22.35
N SER A 77 9.82 3.66 23.36
CA SER A 77 8.50 4.29 23.57
C SER A 77 8.39 4.89 24.96
N GLY A 78 7.48 5.84 25.15
CA GLY A 78 7.07 6.33 26.45
C GLY A 78 6.07 5.38 27.10
N TYR A 79 6.19 5.11 28.40
CA TYR A 79 5.27 4.26 29.13
C TYR A 79 4.78 4.93 30.42
N LEU A 80 3.46 5.01 30.56
CA LEU A 80 2.74 5.44 31.76
C LEU A 80 2.07 4.21 32.38
N ALA A 81 2.73 3.63 33.39
CA ALA A 81 2.24 2.44 34.10
C ALA A 81 1.01 2.74 34.97
N PRO A 82 0.14 1.74 35.25
CA PRO A 82 -1.05 1.92 36.09
C PRO A 82 -0.78 2.62 37.42
N GLY A 83 -1.61 3.62 37.74
CA GLY A 83 -1.52 4.39 38.98
C GLY A 83 -0.31 5.34 39.10
N ARG A 84 0.48 5.58 38.03
CA ARG A 84 1.68 6.43 38.07
C ARG A 84 1.58 7.77 37.30
N ALA A 85 0.37 8.27 37.06
CA ALA A 85 0.09 9.52 36.34
C ALA A 85 1.05 10.68 36.67
N ALA A 86 1.25 10.97 37.96
CA ALA A 86 2.06 12.09 38.45
C ALA A 86 3.58 12.00 38.17
N ALA A 87 4.08 10.88 37.63
CA ALA A 87 5.50 10.70 37.29
C ALA A 87 5.85 11.05 35.84
N GLY A 88 4.85 11.22 34.96
CA GLY A 88 5.05 11.37 33.52
C GLY A 88 5.47 10.08 32.81
N ALA A 89 5.48 10.10 31.47
CA ALA A 89 5.88 8.96 30.66
C ALA A 89 7.40 8.73 30.75
N ARG A 90 7.82 7.52 31.14
CA ARG A 90 9.24 7.11 31.13
C ARG A 90 9.60 6.42 29.82
N PRO A 91 10.85 6.54 29.32
CA PRO A 91 11.30 5.69 28.23
C PRO A 91 11.34 4.20 28.63
N VAL A 92 10.97 3.35 27.69
CA VAL A 92 11.13 1.88 27.73
C VAL A 92 11.58 1.38 26.35
N THR A 93 12.54 0.46 26.34
CA THR A 93 12.95 -0.24 25.12
C THR A 93 12.07 -1.47 24.94
N LEU A 94 11.46 -1.60 23.77
CA LEU A 94 10.57 -2.68 23.41
C LEU A 94 11.18 -3.42 22.21
N SER A 95 11.37 -4.73 22.34
CA SER A 95 11.95 -5.59 21.31
C SER A 95 10.97 -6.66 20.88
N LEU A 96 11.03 -7.02 19.59
CA LEU A 96 10.33 -8.14 18.99
C LEU A 96 11.31 -8.87 18.06
N ASP A 97 11.77 -10.03 18.51
CA ASP A 97 12.56 -10.97 17.71
C ASP A 97 11.65 -12.09 17.15
N ASP A 98 12.21 -13.24 16.82
CA ASP A 98 11.48 -14.36 16.22
C ASP A 98 10.83 -15.26 17.30
N GLU A 99 10.05 -14.65 18.19
CA GLU A 99 9.48 -15.22 19.43
C GLU A 99 7.96 -15.42 19.38
N THR A 100 7.40 -16.19 20.33
CA THR A 100 5.95 -16.37 20.49
C THR A 100 5.28 -15.19 21.23
N TRP A 101 3.97 -15.04 21.06
CA TRP A 101 3.19 -14.02 21.79
C TRP A 101 3.33 -14.12 23.32
N ARG A 102 3.49 -15.33 23.88
CA ARG A 102 3.74 -15.56 25.31
C ARG A 102 5.13 -15.14 25.76
N GLU A 103 6.15 -15.37 24.93
CA GLU A 103 7.52 -14.92 25.19
C GLU A 103 7.61 -13.40 25.13
N LEU A 104 6.96 -12.78 24.14
CA LEU A 104 6.81 -11.33 24.03
C LEU A 104 6.08 -10.72 25.23
N LEU A 105 5.03 -11.39 25.74
CA LEU A 105 4.33 -10.95 26.96
C LEU A 105 5.27 -10.91 28.18
N ALA A 106 6.12 -11.92 28.32
CA ALA A 106 7.14 -11.96 29.37
C ALA A 106 8.30 -10.99 29.12
N ALA A 107 8.63 -10.66 27.87
CA ALA A 107 9.59 -9.63 27.52
C ALA A 107 9.07 -8.22 27.84
N ALA A 108 7.80 -7.94 27.52
CA ALA A 108 7.10 -6.72 27.87
C ALA A 108 7.04 -6.50 29.40
N ASP A 109 6.78 -7.54 30.19
CA ASP A 109 6.83 -7.48 31.67
C ASP A 109 8.21 -7.04 32.19
N ARG A 110 9.30 -7.63 31.66
CA ARG A 110 10.67 -7.24 32.01
C ARG A 110 10.98 -5.80 31.61
N ALA A 111 10.55 -5.36 30.42
CA ALA A 111 10.65 -3.98 29.97
C ALA A 111 9.83 -3.01 30.85
N ALA A 112 8.65 -3.41 31.33
CA ALA A 112 7.82 -2.62 32.25
C ALA A 112 8.50 -2.38 33.62
N ALA A 113 9.45 -3.25 34.02
CA ALA A 113 10.26 -3.06 35.23
C ALA A 113 11.53 -2.20 35.03
N VAL A 114 12.13 -2.19 33.83
CA VAL A 114 13.44 -1.57 33.58
C VAL A 114 13.32 -0.18 32.90
N PRO A 115 13.91 0.89 33.45
CA PRO A 115 14.07 2.18 32.75
C PRO A 115 15.03 2.05 31.56
N ALA A 116 14.67 2.64 30.43
CA ALA A 116 15.59 2.84 29.30
C ALA A 116 16.18 4.26 29.30
N GLU A 117 17.09 4.52 28.36
CA GLU A 117 17.52 5.87 27.99
C GLU A 117 17.19 6.12 26.51
N GLY A 118 16.85 7.36 26.15
CA GLY A 118 16.52 7.76 24.79
C GLY A 118 15.29 8.66 24.69
N ALA A 119 15.15 9.32 23.54
CA ALA A 119 13.93 10.05 23.19
C ALA A 119 12.87 9.08 22.61
N PHE A 120 11.61 9.44 22.75
CA PHE A 120 10.47 8.70 22.20
C PHE A 120 9.45 9.68 21.59
N GLU A 121 8.83 9.29 20.47
CA GLU A 121 7.70 9.99 19.85
C GLU A 121 6.36 9.24 20.05
N THR A 122 6.39 8.04 20.61
CA THR A 122 5.22 7.20 20.90
C THR A 122 5.01 7.09 22.40
N VAL A 123 3.76 6.92 22.85
CA VAL A 123 3.41 6.66 24.25
C VAL A 123 2.35 5.56 24.35
N LEU A 124 2.50 4.67 25.34
CA LEU A 124 1.41 3.84 25.88
C LEU A 124 1.02 4.34 27.27
N ASP A 125 -0.24 4.72 27.44
CA ASP A 125 -0.80 5.18 28.70
C ASP A 125 -1.82 4.18 29.27
N LEU A 126 -1.47 3.65 30.45
CA LEU A 126 -2.31 2.79 31.29
C LEU A 126 -2.49 3.41 32.69
N ALA A 127 -2.02 4.64 32.91
CA ALA A 127 -2.21 5.40 34.13
C ALA A 127 -3.58 6.08 34.17
N HIS A 128 -4.06 6.58 33.02
CA HIS A 128 -5.36 7.26 32.88
C HIS A 128 -6.45 6.32 32.34
N THR A 129 -6.55 5.13 32.93
CA THR A 129 -7.62 4.16 32.63
C THR A 129 -9.00 4.68 33.01
N GLU A 130 -9.08 5.58 33.99
CA GLU A 130 -10.28 6.25 34.49
C GLU A 130 -9.97 7.74 34.67
N GLY A 131 -10.96 8.61 34.45
CA GLY A 131 -10.79 10.07 34.47
C GLY A 131 -10.36 10.68 33.13
N ASP A 132 -10.00 11.96 33.15
CA ASP A 132 -9.58 12.73 31.98
C ASP A 132 -8.10 12.52 31.65
N LEU A 133 -7.74 12.80 30.39
CA LEU A 133 -6.38 12.65 29.87
C LEU A 133 -5.52 13.88 30.22
N PRO A 134 -4.22 13.71 30.49
CA PRO A 134 -3.28 14.82 30.54
C PRO A 134 -3.02 15.36 29.13
N GLU A 135 -2.62 16.63 29.04
CA GLU A 135 -2.12 17.21 27.79
C GLU A 135 -0.88 16.43 27.31
N ALA A 136 -0.87 16.02 26.04
CA ALA A 136 0.17 15.15 25.51
C ALA A 136 1.56 15.82 25.51
N PRO A 137 2.66 15.09 25.79
CA PRO A 137 4.00 15.66 25.71
C PRO A 137 4.28 16.23 24.31
N ALA A 138 4.85 17.43 24.20
CA ALA A 138 5.01 18.15 22.92
C ALA A 138 5.81 17.41 21.83
N GLN A 139 6.58 16.39 22.21
CA GLN A 139 7.36 15.50 21.33
C GLN A 139 6.60 14.23 20.89
N THR A 140 5.44 13.94 21.49
CA THR A 140 4.61 12.77 21.17
C THR A 140 3.85 13.00 19.86
N VAL A 141 4.01 12.06 18.93
CA VAL A 141 3.30 11.96 17.65
C VAL A 141 2.07 11.06 17.77
N LEU A 142 2.15 10.03 18.62
CA LEU A 142 1.12 9.00 18.82
C LEU A 142 1.05 8.58 20.30
N SER A 143 -0.14 8.64 20.90
CA SER A 143 -0.44 8.06 22.21
C SER A 143 -1.53 7.01 22.06
N ALA A 144 -1.31 5.83 22.61
CA ALA A 144 -2.32 4.79 22.77
C ALA A 144 -2.73 4.69 24.24
N THR A 145 -4.01 4.87 24.55
CA THR A 145 -4.52 4.87 25.92
C THR A 145 -5.70 3.91 26.06
N LEU A 146 -5.64 2.96 26.99
CA LEU A 146 -6.78 2.08 27.28
C LEU A 146 -7.65 2.70 28.38
N ARG A 147 -8.82 3.21 28.02
CA ARG A 147 -9.80 3.77 28.98
C ARG A 147 -10.90 2.75 29.29
N TYR A 148 -11.47 2.82 30.49
CA TYR A 148 -12.70 2.15 30.89
C TYR A 148 -13.73 3.22 31.23
N GLY A 149 -14.96 3.05 30.74
CA GLY A 149 -16.06 3.96 31.03
C GLY A 149 -17.42 3.27 30.95
N PRO A 150 -18.54 4.03 31.05
CA PRO A 150 -19.90 3.45 31.10
C PRO A 150 -20.31 2.63 29.86
N LYS A 151 -19.57 2.75 28.75
CA LYS A 151 -19.77 1.98 27.51
C LYS A 151 -18.78 0.82 27.36
N GLY A 152 -18.09 0.43 28.43
CA GLY A 152 -17.05 -0.59 28.44
C GLY A 152 -15.63 -0.03 28.18
N PRO A 153 -14.67 -0.91 27.86
CA PRO A 153 -13.31 -0.50 27.52
C PRO A 153 -13.22 0.09 26.11
N ALA A 154 -12.35 1.08 25.94
CA ALA A 154 -12.06 1.70 24.64
C ALA A 154 -10.56 2.00 24.50
N LEU A 155 -10.05 1.80 23.29
CA LEU A 155 -8.73 2.26 22.89
C LEU A 155 -8.87 3.67 22.34
N LEU A 156 -8.24 4.63 23.02
CA LEU A 156 -8.04 5.97 22.49
C LEU A 156 -6.69 6.03 21.76
N ILE A 157 -6.72 6.49 20.51
CA ILE A 157 -5.54 6.92 19.78
C ILE A 157 -5.54 8.45 19.74
N GLY A 158 -4.66 9.07 20.50
CA GLY A 158 -4.33 10.49 20.38
C GLY A 158 -3.16 10.68 19.42
N HIS A 159 -3.23 11.66 18.52
CA HIS A 159 -2.20 11.88 17.51
C HIS A 159 -2.01 13.35 17.12
N ARG A 160 -0.84 13.63 16.56
CA ARG A 160 -0.55 14.92 15.90
C ARG A 160 -1.10 14.96 14.48
N THR A 161 -1.93 15.95 14.18
CA THR A 161 -2.52 16.16 12.85
C THR A 161 -1.51 16.59 11.79
N ASP A 162 -0.34 17.11 12.16
CA ASP A 162 0.75 17.41 11.23
C ASP A 162 1.60 16.18 10.85
N VAL A 163 1.21 14.96 11.27
CA VAL A 163 1.90 13.71 10.94
C VAL A 163 0.92 12.62 10.51
N LEU A 164 -0.17 12.42 11.25
CA LEU A 164 -1.20 11.40 11.01
C LEU A 164 -2.55 12.06 10.71
N ASP A 165 -3.24 11.57 9.68
CA ASP A 165 -4.67 11.82 9.46
C ASP A 165 -5.54 10.87 10.31
N GLY A 166 -6.85 11.13 10.35
CA GLY A 166 -7.80 10.33 11.14
C GLY A 166 -7.90 8.88 10.66
N ASP A 167 -7.80 8.64 9.36
CA ASP A 167 -7.83 7.29 8.78
C ASP A 167 -6.56 6.50 9.16
N ALA A 168 -5.41 7.17 9.26
CA ALA A 168 -4.16 6.57 9.73
C ALA A 168 -4.22 6.26 11.23
N ALA A 169 -4.82 7.15 12.03
CA ALA A 169 -5.09 6.89 13.43
C ALA A 169 -6.03 5.69 13.63
N ASP A 170 -7.06 5.53 12.79
CA ASP A 170 -7.98 4.38 12.86
C ASP A 170 -7.36 3.07 12.37
N ARG A 171 -6.56 3.10 11.29
CA ARG A 171 -5.74 1.95 10.87
C ARG A 171 -4.84 1.49 12.02
N ILE A 172 -4.13 2.43 12.66
CA ILE A 172 -3.30 2.15 13.83
C ILE A 172 -4.11 1.57 14.99
N ALA A 173 -5.29 2.13 15.30
CA ALA A 173 -6.21 1.56 16.30
C ALA A 173 -6.63 0.11 15.96
N GLY A 174 -6.86 -0.17 14.68
CA GLY A 174 -7.10 -1.52 14.16
C GLY A 174 -5.95 -2.49 14.43
N TYR A 175 -4.70 -2.07 14.18
CA TYR A 175 -3.52 -2.91 14.41
C TYR A 175 -3.37 -3.31 15.89
N TYR A 176 -3.67 -2.41 16.83
CA TYR A 176 -3.68 -2.74 18.27
C TYR A 176 -4.72 -3.81 18.62
N LEU A 177 -5.94 -3.71 18.07
CA LEU A 177 -6.99 -4.69 18.30
C LEU A 177 -6.61 -6.05 17.71
N ALA A 178 -6.07 -6.07 16.48
CA ALA A 178 -5.58 -7.28 15.82
C ALA A 178 -4.46 -7.97 16.62
N ALA A 179 -3.48 -7.20 17.12
CA ALA A 179 -2.39 -7.73 17.94
C ALA A 179 -2.89 -8.36 19.25
N VAL A 180 -3.83 -7.71 19.96
CA VAL A 180 -4.44 -8.29 21.18
C VAL A 180 -5.30 -9.51 20.83
N GLU A 181 -5.98 -9.54 19.68
CA GLU A 181 -6.77 -10.70 19.25
C GLU A 181 -5.91 -11.92 18.92
N GLN A 182 -4.83 -11.75 18.16
CA GLN A 182 -3.87 -12.80 17.84
C GLN A 182 -3.22 -13.36 19.12
N LEU A 183 -2.66 -12.49 19.96
CA LEU A 183 -2.05 -12.85 21.25
C LEU A 183 -3.02 -13.55 22.20
N THR A 184 -4.31 -13.19 22.19
CA THR A 184 -5.33 -13.86 23.02
C THR A 184 -6.04 -15.03 22.34
N ARG A 185 -5.75 -15.33 21.07
CA ARG A 185 -6.21 -16.52 20.35
C ARG A 185 -5.20 -17.65 20.49
N GLU A 186 -3.98 -17.40 20.03
CA GLU A 186 -2.90 -18.39 19.98
C GLU A 186 -1.63 -17.79 20.62
N PRO A 187 -1.56 -17.72 21.97
CA PRO A 187 -0.42 -17.14 22.68
C PRO A 187 0.90 -17.88 22.44
N ASP A 188 0.85 -19.13 21.97
CA ASP A 188 2.02 -19.95 21.65
C ASP A 188 2.39 -19.94 20.15
N ALA A 189 1.71 -19.12 19.34
CA ALA A 189 2.09 -18.87 17.94
C ALA A 189 3.16 -17.76 17.84
N PRO A 190 3.96 -17.72 16.75
CA PRO A 190 4.94 -16.66 16.52
C PRO A 190 4.27 -15.28 16.43
N ALA A 191 4.79 -14.30 17.16
CA ALA A 191 4.23 -12.94 17.20
C ALA A 191 4.37 -12.17 15.87
N ARG A 192 5.23 -12.66 14.96
CA ARG A 192 5.38 -12.18 13.56
C ARG A 192 4.79 -13.16 12.52
N GLY A 193 3.93 -14.09 12.96
CA GLY A 193 3.37 -15.17 12.13
C GLY A 193 2.19 -14.76 11.23
N GLU A 194 1.46 -13.71 11.61
CA GLU A 194 0.23 -13.23 10.98
C GLU A 194 0.34 -11.73 10.67
N SER A 195 -0.51 -11.20 9.78
CA SER A 195 -0.54 -9.77 9.47
C SER A 195 -1.42 -9.02 10.48
N LEU A 196 -1.09 -7.76 10.79
CA LEU A 196 -1.94 -6.87 11.60
C LEU A 196 -2.99 -6.11 10.77
N LEU A 197 -2.93 -6.22 9.44
CA LEU A 197 -3.82 -5.50 8.52
C LEU A 197 -5.26 -6.01 8.62
N SER A 198 -6.23 -5.10 8.51
CA SER A 198 -7.62 -5.47 8.28
C SER A 198 -7.80 -6.14 6.92
N ALA A 199 -8.84 -6.97 6.76
CA ALA A 199 -9.15 -7.59 5.47
C ALA A 199 -9.37 -6.55 4.34
N ALA A 200 -9.95 -5.39 4.68
CA ALA A 200 -10.13 -4.28 3.75
C ALA A 200 -8.79 -3.63 3.34
N GLU A 201 -7.87 -3.38 4.29
CA GLU A 201 -6.55 -2.84 3.96
C GLU A 201 -5.70 -3.85 3.16
N TYR A 202 -5.75 -5.13 3.52
CA TYR A 202 -5.10 -6.19 2.75
C TYR A 202 -5.63 -6.22 1.32
N HIS A 203 -6.96 -6.19 1.12
CA HIS A 203 -7.56 -6.15 -0.21
C HIS A 203 -7.10 -4.91 -1.00
N HIS A 204 -7.14 -3.74 -0.36
CA HIS A 204 -6.70 -2.48 -0.95
C HIS A 204 -5.22 -2.53 -1.38
N GLN A 205 -4.31 -2.91 -0.48
CA GLN A 205 -2.87 -2.95 -0.77
C GLN A 205 -2.49 -4.01 -1.82
N ILE A 206 -3.18 -5.16 -1.84
CA ILE A 206 -2.85 -6.29 -2.73
C ILE A 206 -3.55 -6.21 -4.08
N PHE A 207 -4.77 -5.67 -4.18
CA PHE A 207 -5.55 -5.67 -5.44
C PHE A 207 -5.81 -4.27 -6.00
N GLU A 208 -6.12 -3.27 -5.18
CA GLU A 208 -6.52 -1.94 -5.64
C GLU A 208 -5.31 -1.04 -5.94
N LEU A 209 -4.25 -1.11 -5.14
CA LEU A 209 -2.99 -0.38 -5.35
C LEU A 209 -2.07 -1.00 -6.43
N SER A 210 -2.67 -1.73 -7.37
CA SER A 210 -2.03 -2.21 -8.60
C SER A 210 -2.20 -1.19 -9.73
N GLY A 211 -1.34 -1.28 -10.75
CA GLY A 211 -1.49 -0.48 -11.95
C GLY A 211 -2.79 -0.81 -12.70
N PRO A 212 -3.45 0.18 -13.32
CA PRO A 212 -4.76 0.00 -13.94
C PRO A 212 -4.68 -1.04 -15.06
N ARG A 213 -5.70 -1.90 -15.17
CA ARG A 213 -5.78 -2.88 -16.27
C ARG A 213 -6.02 -2.14 -17.58
N ARG A 214 -4.99 -2.08 -18.45
CA ARG A 214 -5.07 -1.48 -19.80
C ARG A 214 -5.04 -2.60 -20.85
N PRO A 215 -6.06 -2.76 -21.71
CA PRO A 215 -6.06 -3.79 -22.74
C PRO A 215 -5.00 -3.45 -23.81
N LEU A 216 -4.05 -4.36 -24.00
CA LEU A 216 -3.02 -4.26 -25.05
C LEU A 216 -3.46 -5.03 -26.31
N PRO A 217 -3.00 -4.63 -27.51
CA PRO A 217 -3.18 -5.44 -28.71
C PRO A 217 -2.42 -6.77 -28.57
N ASP A 218 -3.01 -7.88 -29.03
CA ASP A 218 -2.29 -9.16 -29.14
C ASP A 218 -1.36 -9.15 -30.37
N LYS A 219 -0.29 -8.36 -30.25
CA LYS A 219 0.78 -8.17 -31.20
C LYS A 219 2.11 -8.02 -30.47
N ARG A 220 3.22 -7.98 -31.19
CA ARG A 220 4.54 -7.58 -30.69
C ARG A 220 4.94 -6.25 -31.33
N PHE A 221 5.97 -5.61 -30.77
CA PHE A 221 6.45 -4.31 -31.24
C PHE A 221 6.69 -4.26 -32.77
N HIS A 222 7.31 -5.28 -33.36
CA HIS A 222 7.64 -5.27 -34.79
C HIS A 222 6.39 -5.31 -35.69
N GLU A 223 5.31 -5.99 -35.29
CA GLU A 223 4.05 -6.02 -36.05
C GLU A 223 3.34 -4.65 -36.01
N LEU A 224 3.44 -3.93 -34.89
CA LEU A 224 2.89 -2.57 -34.75
C LEU A 224 3.70 -1.57 -35.59
N PHE A 225 5.02 -1.73 -35.65
CA PHE A 225 5.88 -0.99 -36.56
C PHE A 225 5.58 -1.29 -38.04
N GLU A 226 5.33 -2.55 -38.40
CA GLU A 226 4.89 -2.96 -39.75
C GLU A 226 3.57 -2.27 -40.15
N GLU A 227 2.61 -2.17 -39.23
CA GLU A 227 1.36 -1.43 -39.49
C GLU A 227 1.57 0.06 -39.71
N GLN A 228 2.44 0.71 -38.92
CA GLN A 228 2.78 2.12 -39.19
C GLN A 228 3.54 2.27 -40.51
N ALA A 229 4.44 1.34 -40.85
CA ALA A 229 5.18 1.38 -42.12
C ALA A 229 4.29 1.17 -43.34
N ALA A 230 3.27 0.30 -43.25
CA ALA A 230 2.25 0.14 -44.29
C ALA A 230 1.32 1.36 -44.42
N ARG A 231 1.05 2.06 -43.31
CA ARG A 231 0.20 3.27 -43.28
C ARG A 231 0.94 4.55 -43.69
N ARG A 232 2.25 4.62 -43.46
CA ARG A 232 3.08 5.84 -43.52
C ARG A 232 4.44 5.64 -44.23
N PRO A 233 4.50 4.97 -45.40
CA PRO A 233 5.78 4.55 -46.00
C PRO A 233 6.76 5.70 -46.24
N ALA A 234 6.25 6.92 -46.51
CA ALA A 234 7.04 8.12 -46.79
C ALA A 234 7.30 9.02 -45.57
N ASP A 235 6.67 8.80 -44.41
CA ASP A 235 6.93 9.59 -43.20
C ASP A 235 8.33 9.25 -42.66
N ILE A 236 9.03 10.21 -42.04
CA ILE A 236 10.36 9.99 -41.47
C ILE A 236 10.22 9.19 -40.16
N ALA A 237 10.77 7.97 -40.14
CA ALA A 237 10.80 7.12 -38.96
C ALA A 237 11.96 7.47 -38.02
N ALA A 238 13.16 7.69 -38.58
CA ALA A 238 14.38 7.85 -37.79
C ALA A 238 15.38 8.85 -38.39
N VAL A 239 16.13 9.51 -37.52
CA VAL A 239 17.14 10.53 -37.85
C VAL A 239 18.42 10.27 -37.06
N HIS A 240 19.58 10.37 -37.71
CA HIS A 240 20.90 10.36 -37.07
C HIS A 240 21.85 11.31 -37.81
N GLY A 241 22.26 12.39 -37.16
CA GLY A 241 23.04 13.46 -37.79
C GLY A 241 22.32 14.03 -39.02
N THR A 242 22.95 13.94 -40.20
CA THR A 242 22.37 14.36 -41.49
C THR A 242 21.64 13.23 -42.25
N ARG A 243 21.59 12.01 -41.70
CA ARG A 243 20.88 10.87 -42.32
C ARG A 243 19.47 10.73 -41.74
N THR A 244 18.51 10.50 -42.62
CA THR A 244 17.11 10.20 -42.29
C THR A 244 16.69 8.93 -43.02
N TRP A 245 15.83 8.11 -42.43
CA TRP A 245 15.10 7.06 -43.16
C TRP A 245 13.60 7.23 -42.96
N THR A 246 12.83 6.97 -44.02
CA THR A 246 11.38 6.80 -43.93
C THR A 246 11.00 5.47 -43.27
N TYR A 247 9.73 5.28 -42.91
CA TYR A 247 9.26 3.98 -42.42
C TYR A 247 9.47 2.84 -43.45
N GLU A 248 9.21 3.06 -44.74
CA GLU A 248 9.46 2.06 -45.79
C GLU A 248 10.95 1.70 -45.90
N GLU A 249 11.82 2.72 -45.85
CA GLU A 249 13.27 2.57 -45.88
C GLU A 249 13.84 1.79 -44.70
N LEU A 250 13.34 2.08 -43.49
CA LEU A 250 13.74 1.38 -42.27
C LEU A 250 13.22 -0.06 -42.28
N ASN A 251 11.94 -0.26 -42.63
CA ASN A 251 11.32 -1.59 -42.67
C ASN A 251 12.02 -2.49 -43.69
N THR A 252 12.32 -1.98 -44.90
CA THR A 252 13.06 -2.71 -45.94
C THR A 252 14.44 -3.18 -45.45
N ARG A 253 15.15 -2.36 -44.67
CA ARG A 253 16.48 -2.70 -44.12
C ARG A 253 16.38 -3.73 -42.99
N ALA A 254 15.45 -3.54 -42.05
CA ALA A 254 15.17 -4.51 -41.00
C ALA A 254 14.72 -5.87 -41.56
N ASN A 255 13.91 -5.88 -42.61
CA ASN A 255 13.49 -7.10 -43.31
C ASN A 255 14.67 -7.86 -43.92
N ARG A 256 15.62 -7.18 -44.57
CA ARG A 256 16.84 -7.84 -45.10
C ARG A 256 17.69 -8.45 -44.00
N ILE A 257 17.84 -7.77 -42.86
CA ILE A 257 18.52 -8.33 -41.67
C ILE A 257 17.77 -9.58 -41.18
N ALA A 258 16.44 -9.51 -41.02
CA ALA A 258 15.64 -10.65 -40.58
C ALA A 258 15.78 -11.87 -41.52
N HIS A 259 15.69 -11.66 -42.84
CA HIS A 259 15.91 -12.74 -43.84
C HIS A 259 17.34 -13.27 -43.84
N ALA A 260 18.34 -12.45 -43.51
CA ALA A 260 19.73 -12.90 -43.35
C ALA A 260 19.95 -13.72 -42.06
N LEU A 261 19.27 -13.38 -40.96
CA LEU A 261 19.27 -14.15 -39.71
C LEU A 261 18.54 -15.49 -39.87
N LEU A 262 17.36 -15.48 -40.51
CA LEU A 262 16.57 -16.69 -40.75
C LEU A 262 17.31 -17.70 -41.64
N ALA A 263 18.08 -17.23 -42.62
CA ALA A 263 18.89 -18.08 -43.50
C ALA A 263 20.11 -18.74 -42.83
N ARG A 264 20.25 -18.62 -41.50
CA ARG A 264 21.33 -19.20 -40.69
C ARG A 264 20.83 -20.23 -39.67
N ASP A 265 19.54 -20.57 -39.70
CA ASP A 265 18.90 -21.60 -38.87
C ASP A 265 19.29 -21.49 -37.37
N LEU A 266 19.23 -20.26 -36.84
CA LEU A 266 19.65 -19.97 -35.46
C LEU A 266 18.72 -20.62 -34.42
N GLY A 267 17.44 -20.79 -34.76
CA GLY A 267 16.37 -21.23 -33.87
C GLY A 267 15.48 -20.07 -33.40
N ALA A 268 14.29 -20.38 -32.90
CA ALA A 268 13.45 -19.40 -32.21
C ALA A 268 14.07 -19.01 -30.86
N GLU A 269 13.87 -17.75 -30.44
CA GLU A 269 14.49 -17.16 -29.24
C GLU A 269 16.03 -17.11 -29.23
N ALA A 270 16.69 -17.46 -30.33
CA ALA A 270 18.14 -17.48 -30.41
C ALA A 270 18.74 -16.11 -30.11
N VAL A 271 19.76 -16.06 -29.24
CA VAL A 271 20.39 -14.80 -28.85
C VAL A 271 21.28 -14.28 -29.97
N VAL A 272 20.95 -13.07 -30.44
CA VAL A 272 21.74 -12.29 -31.39
C VAL A 272 22.24 -11.03 -30.70
N ALA A 273 23.57 -10.94 -30.57
CA ALA A 273 24.19 -9.74 -30.02
C ALA A 273 24.25 -8.61 -31.04
N VAL A 274 24.28 -7.37 -30.57
CA VAL A 274 24.55 -6.18 -31.40
C VAL A 274 25.68 -5.38 -30.77
N VAL A 275 26.74 -5.15 -31.54
CA VAL A 275 27.92 -4.36 -31.16
C VAL A 275 28.11 -3.26 -32.19
N THR A 276 27.50 -2.11 -31.94
CA THR A 276 27.58 -0.92 -32.80
C THR A 276 27.63 0.35 -31.97
N GLU A 277 28.19 1.40 -32.55
CA GLU A 277 27.87 2.77 -32.17
C GLU A 277 26.38 3.06 -32.37
N ARG A 278 25.95 4.24 -31.90
CA ARG A 278 24.59 4.73 -32.14
C ARG A 278 24.49 5.20 -33.59
N ASN A 279 23.65 4.53 -34.37
CA ASN A 279 23.44 4.83 -35.78
C ASN A 279 22.06 4.27 -36.20
N LEU A 280 21.67 4.46 -37.47
CA LEU A 280 20.41 3.94 -38.01
C LEU A 280 20.46 2.41 -38.22
N ASP A 281 21.65 1.83 -38.40
CA ASP A 281 21.86 0.40 -38.63
C ASP A 281 21.62 -0.43 -37.34
N TRP A 282 21.86 0.14 -36.16
CA TRP A 282 21.46 -0.38 -34.86
C TRP A 282 19.93 -0.51 -34.76
N LEU A 283 19.19 0.53 -35.15
CA LEU A 283 17.73 0.51 -35.18
C LEU A 283 17.20 -0.58 -36.13
N ALA A 284 17.74 -0.67 -37.35
CA ALA A 284 17.38 -1.73 -38.29
C ALA A 284 17.75 -3.13 -37.78
N SER A 285 18.87 -3.26 -37.06
CA SER A 285 19.31 -4.52 -36.45
C SER A 285 18.35 -4.99 -35.35
N VAL A 286 17.96 -4.09 -34.44
CA VAL A 286 16.98 -4.38 -33.36
C VAL A 286 15.63 -4.82 -33.94
N ILE A 287 15.09 -4.08 -34.92
CA ILE A 287 13.83 -4.44 -35.58
C ILE A 287 13.98 -5.76 -36.36
N GLY A 288 15.12 -5.99 -37.02
CA GLY A 288 15.40 -7.22 -37.78
C GLY A 288 15.51 -8.47 -36.91
N ILE A 289 16.10 -8.35 -35.71
CA ILE A 289 16.15 -9.43 -34.70
C ILE A 289 14.74 -9.81 -34.27
N PHE A 290 13.91 -8.83 -33.89
CA PHE A 290 12.52 -9.10 -33.48
C PHE A 290 11.68 -9.73 -34.60
N LYS A 291 11.82 -9.26 -35.85
CA LYS A 291 11.17 -9.83 -37.04
C LYS A 291 11.61 -11.25 -37.36
N ALA A 292 12.79 -11.67 -36.92
CA ALA A 292 13.28 -13.04 -37.07
C ALA A 292 12.82 -13.98 -35.94
N GLY A 293 12.13 -13.47 -34.90
CA GLY A 293 11.80 -14.24 -33.70
C GLY A 293 13.01 -14.57 -32.83
N ALA A 294 14.07 -13.76 -32.93
CA ALA A 294 15.32 -13.88 -32.17
C ALA A 294 15.37 -12.88 -30.99
N ALA A 295 16.22 -13.14 -30.01
CA ALA A 295 16.37 -12.33 -28.81
C ALA A 295 17.55 -11.34 -28.93
N TYR A 296 17.30 -10.07 -28.58
CA TYR A 296 18.29 -8.98 -28.67
C TYR A 296 19.21 -8.92 -27.45
N LEU A 297 20.52 -8.85 -27.69
CA LEU A 297 21.56 -8.64 -26.67
C LEU A 297 22.47 -7.45 -27.07
N PRO A 298 22.33 -6.26 -26.48
CA PRO A 298 23.30 -5.19 -26.71
C PRO A 298 24.60 -5.43 -25.95
N ILE A 299 25.72 -5.12 -26.62
CA ILE A 299 27.05 -5.10 -26.03
C ILE A 299 27.73 -3.78 -26.43
N GLU A 300 28.24 -3.06 -25.44
CA GLU A 300 28.87 -1.74 -25.63
C GLU A 300 30.08 -1.82 -26.58
N PRO A 301 30.17 -1.03 -27.66
CA PRO A 301 31.24 -1.11 -28.67
C PRO A 301 32.63 -0.71 -28.15
N HIS A 302 32.72 -0.24 -26.90
CA HIS A 302 33.95 0.12 -26.21
C HIS A 302 34.21 -0.74 -24.96
N ALA A 303 33.47 -1.83 -24.74
CA ALA A 303 33.74 -2.75 -23.63
C ALA A 303 35.08 -3.50 -23.83
N PRO A 304 35.82 -3.84 -22.75
CA PRO A 304 37.00 -4.69 -22.86
C PRO A 304 36.68 -6.03 -23.54
N ALA A 305 37.57 -6.50 -24.42
CA ALA A 305 37.38 -7.74 -25.19
C ALA A 305 37.04 -8.95 -24.30
N ASP A 306 37.73 -9.10 -23.17
CA ASP A 306 37.44 -10.15 -22.18
C ASP A 306 36.02 -10.07 -21.61
N ARG A 307 35.45 -8.86 -21.43
CA ARG A 307 34.08 -8.68 -20.95
C ARG A 307 33.07 -9.00 -22.05
N MET A 308 33.32 -8.54 -23.28
CA MET A 308 32.52 -8.95 -24.45
C MET A 308 32.49 -10.48 -24.60
N ALA A 309 33.65 -11.14 -24.55
CA ALA A 309 33.78 -12.59 -24.65
C ALA A 309 33.00 -13.33 -23.55
N ARG A 310 33.16 -12.92 -22.28
CA ARG A 310 32.39 -13.50 -21.16
C ARG A 310 30.89 -13.31 -21.32
N THR A 311 30.44 -12.14 -21.79
CA THR A 311 29.02 -11.85 -22.05
C THR A 311 28.46 -12.74 -23.17
N LEU A 312 29.15 -12.85 -24.31
CA LEU A 312 28.74 -13.70 -25.43
C LEU A 312 28.62 -15.18 -25.03
N VAL A 313 29.60 -15.71 -24.29
CA VAL A 313 29.57 -17.09 -23.79
C VAL A 313 28.46 -17.30 -22.76
N ARG A 314 28.28 -16.40 -21.79
CA ARG A 314 27.23 -16.52 -20.76
C ARG A 314 25.83 -16.49 -21.35
N ALA A 315 25.64 -15.79 -22.47
CA ALA A 315 24.38 -15.66 -23.18
C ALA A 315 24.08 -16.79 -24.21
N ASP A 316 25.01 -17.73 -24.44
CA ASP A 316 24.96 -18.70 -25.55
C ASP A 316 24.74 -18.02 -26.93
N CYS A 317 25.37 -16.86 -27.12
CA CYS A 317 25.17 -16.02 -28.29
C CYS A 317 25.85 -16.61 -29.53
N ARG A 318 25.06 -16.96 -30.56
CA ARG A 318 25.56 -17.62 -31.79
C ARG A 318 25.99 -16.65 -32.91
N LEU A 319 25.49 -15.41 -32.89
CA LEU A 319 25.78 -14.40 -33.93
C LEU A 319 25.82 -12.98 -33.34
N VAL A 320 26.77 -12.16 -33.81
CA VAL A 320 26.85 -10.73 -33.52
C VAL A 320 26.58 -9.91 -34.79
N LEU A 321 25.62 -8.99 -34.72
CA LEU A 321 25.46 -7.91 -35.69
C LEU A 321 26.38 -6.74 -35.33
N THR A 322 27.08 -6.19 -36.32
CA THR A 322 27.95 -5.01 -36.16
C THR A 322 27.90 -4.12 -37.41
N GLU A 323 28.52 -2.94 -37.35
CA GLU A 323 28.54 -1.96 -38.45
C GLU A 323 29.76 -2.13 -39.37
N ASP A 324 29.70 -1.54 -40.56
CA ASP A 324 30.82 -1.55 -41.50
C ASP A 324 31.97 -0.67 -40.99
N GLY A 325 33.03 -1.32 -40.50
CA GLY A 325 34.15 -0.66 -39.83
C GLY A 325 34.00 -0.57 -38.31
N GLY A 326 33.11 -1.37 -37.71
CA GLY A 326 32.94 -1.49 -36.26
C GLY A 326 34.21 -1.89 -35.48
N PRO A 327 34.15 -1.90 -34.14
CA PRO A 327 35.32 -1.92 -33.26
C PRO A 327 36.25 -3.11 -33.51
N GLY A 328 37.47 -2.85 -34.02
CA GLY A 328 38.43 -3.88 -34.43
C GLY A 328 38.99 -4.80 -33.33
N HIS A 329 38.55 -4.66 -32.08
CA HIS A 329 38.79 -5.63 -31.00
C HIS A 329 37.65 -6.66 -30.86
N LEU A 330 36.50 -6.45 -31.51
CA LEU A 330 35.39 -7.42 -31.55
C LEU A 330 35.81 -8.73 -32.22
N GLU A 331 36.60 -8.66 -33.30
CA GLU A 331 37.18 -9.82 -33.98
C GLU A 331 38.16 -10.62 -33.08
N GLN A 332 38.65 -10.01 -31.99
CA GLN A 332 39.49 -10.66 -30.97
C GLN A 332 38.67 -11.17 -29.77
N ALA A 333 37.51 -10.55 -29.52
CA ALA A 333 36.59 -10.87 -28.43
C ALA A 333 35.60 -11.99 -28.78
N ALA A 334 35.30 -12.19 -30.06
CA ALA A 334 34.35 -13.18 -30.54
C ALA A 334 34.81 -14.62 -30.20
N PRO A 335 34.04 -15.38 -29.40
CA PRO A 335 34.37 -16.78 -29.11
C PRO A 335 34.35 -17.66 -30.37
N PRO A 336 35.16 -18.73 -30.45
CA PRO A 336 35.13 -19.66 -31.57
C PRO A 336 33.73 -20.25 -31.79
N GLY A 337 33.20 -20.05 -33.01
CA GLY A 337 31.86 -20.51 -33.40
C GLY A 337 30.78 -19.42 -33.42
N VAL A 338 31.08 -18.20 -32.94
CA VAL A 338 30.17 -17.04 -33.06
C VAL A 338 30.39 -16.35 -34.41
N GLU A 339 29.32 -16.19 -35.21
CA GLU A 339 29.41 -15.48 -36.49
C GLU A 339 29.41 -13.95 -36.29
N LEU A 340 30.24 -13.23 -37.04
CA LEU A 340 30.20 -11.75 -37.11
C LEU A 340 29.58 -11.30 -38.43
N LEU A 341 28.37 -10.74 -38.38
CA LEU A 341 27.63 -10.26 -39.54
C LEU A 341 27.56 -8.72 -39.55
N LYS A 342 28.06 -8.11 -40.62
CA LYS A 342 27.99 -6.65 -40.82
C LYS A 342 26.62 -6.25 -41.40
N ALA A 343 26.00 -5.20 -40.86
CA ALA A 343 24.68 -4.74 -41.30
C ALA A 343 24.63 -4.42 -42.81
N GLY A 344 25.65 -3.75 -43.35
CA GLY A 344 25.75 -3.50 -44.79
C GLY A 344 25.90 -4.76 -45.64
N ALA A 345 26.57 -5.80 -45.12
CA ALA A 345 26.62 -7.11 -45.77
C ALA A 345 25.22 -7.76 -45.81
N ALA A 346 24.46 -7.73 -44.71
CA ALA A 346 23.08 -8.23 -44.67
C ALA A 346 22.15 -7.48 -45.65
N TYR A 347 22.33 -6.16 -45.84
CA TYR A 347 21.61 -5.41 -46.87
C TYR A 347 22.03 -5.79 -48.31
N ALA A 348 23.29 -6.19 -48.49
CA ALA A 348 23.90 -6.53 -49.78
C ALA A 348 23.71 -8.00 -50.20
N GLU A 349 23.30 -8.90 -49.29
CA GLU A 349 22.95 -10.31 -49.60
C GLU A 349 21.78 -10.45 -50.63
N GLY A 350 21.16 -9.35 -51.08
CA GLY A 350 20.08 -9.36 -52.07
C GLY A 350 18.77 -9.97 -51.57
N ARG A 351 18.63 -10.12 -50.24
CA ARG A 351 17.44 -10.69 -49.57
C ARG A 351 16.17 -9.88 -49.86
N PRO A 352 14.98 -10.50 -49.74
CA PRO A 352 13.72 -9.80 -49.92
C PRO A 352 13.56 -8.61 -48.96
N GLY A 353 12.90 -7.55 -49.43
CA GLY A 353 12.57 -6.38 -48.61
C GLY A 353 11.22 -6.45 -47.89
N HIS A 354 10.45 -7.53 -48.08
CA HIS A 354 9.14 -7.72 -47.45
C HIS A 354 9.24 -8.44 -46.10
N ASP A 355 8.23 -8.26 -45.26
CA ASP A 355 8.22 -8.75 -43.89
C ASP A 355 8.22 -10.28 -43.83
N PRO A 356 9.10 -10.91 -43.01
CA PRO A 356 9.26 -12.36 -42.99
C PRO A 356 8.07 -13.09 -42.34
N ARG A 357 7.24 -12.39 -41.56
CA ARG A 357 6.03 -12.90 -40.88
C ARG A 357 6.27 -14.16 -40.04
N VAL A 358 7.37 -14.16 -39.30
CA VAL A 358 7.64 -15.18 -38.27
C VAL A 358 6.60 -15.02 -37.15
N PRO A 359 5.85 -16.07 -36.76
CA PRO A 359 4.93 -15.98 -35.64
C PRO A 359 5.69 -15.83 -34.32
N VAL A 360 5.50 -14.72 -33.60
CA VAL A 360 6.15 -14.46 -32.31
C VAL A 360 5.11 -14.36 -31.18
N GLY A 361 5.31 -15.16 -30.13
CA GLY A 361 4.42 -15.26 -28.98
C GLY A 361 4.64 -14.15 -27.94
N PRO A 362 3.63 -13.82 -27.12
CA PRO A 362 3.74 -12.76 -26.11
C PRO A 362 4.75 -13.10 -25.00
N GLY A 363 4.78 -14.36 -24.57
CA GLY A 363 5.74 -14.86 -23.59
C GLY A 363 7.11 -15.23 -24.17
N GLN A 364 7.41 -14.91 -25.44
CA GLN A 364 8.74 -15.19 -26.00
C GLN A 364 9.78 -14.15 -25.59
N LEU A 365 11.04 -14.58 -25.49
CA LEU A 365 12.18 -13.76 -25.10
C LEU A 365 12.44 -12.65 -26.15
N ALA A 366 12.21 -11.41 -25.76
CA ALA A 366 12.47 -10.24 -26.60
C ALA A 366 13.95 -9.85 -26.53
N TYR A 367 14.49 -9.72 -25.31
CA TYR A 367 15.84 -9.24 -25.09
C TYR A 367 16.44 -9.71 -23.76
N LEU A 368 17.75 -9.53 -23.64
CA LEU A 368 18.48 -9.69 -22.39
C LEU A 368 19.52 -8.60 -22.20
N TYR A 369 19.54 -8.02 -21.00
CA TYR A 369 20.47 -6.95 -20.60
C TYR A 369 21.35 -7.43 -19.44
N PHE A 370 22.66 -7.18 -19.53
CA PHE A 370 23.63 -7.59 -18.52
C PHE A 370 23.90 -6.50 -17.48
N THR A 371 23.38 -6.69 -16.26
CA THR A 371 23.70 -5.83 -15.11
C THR A 371 24.92 -6.34 -14.36
N SER A 372 25.47 -5.51 -13.47
CA SER A 372 26.40 -5.93 -12.43
C SER A 372 25.83 -7.07 -11.56
N GLY A 373 26.71 -7.89 -10.96
CA GLY A 373 26.30 -8.99 -10.07
C GLY A 373 27.13 -9.08 -8.79
N SER A 374 26.47 -9.32 -7.65
CA SER A 374 27.06 -9.31 -6.30
C SER A 374 28.27 -10.24 -6.09
N THR A 375 28.33 -11.37 -6.80
CA THR A 375 29.48 -12.30 -6.76
C THR A 375 30.62 -11.91 -7.73
N GLY A 376 30.51 -10.76 -8.38
CA GLY A 376 31.53 -10.18 -9.26
C GLY A 376 31.63 -10.72 -10.69
N GLU A 377 30.59 -11.40 -11.17
CA GLU A 377 30.39 -11.68 -12.59
C GLU A 377 28.96 -11.24 -13.01
N PRO A 378 28.80 -10.47 -14.11
CA PRO A 378 27.52 -9.93 -14.57
C PRO A 378 26.37 -10.94 -14.75
N LYS A 379 25.13 -10.47 -14.64
CA LYS A 379 23.90 -11.26 -14.79
C LYS A 379 23.05 -10.71 -15.94
N GLY A 380 22.69 -11.56 -16.92
CA GLY A 380 21.82 -11.18 -18.03
C GLY A 380 20.35 -11.41 -17.69
N ALA A 381 19.59 -10.36 -17.41
CA ALA A 381 18.16 -10.46 -17.09
C ALA A 381 17.34 -10.68 -18.37
N MET A 382 16.43 -11.67 -18.37
CA MET A 382 15.69 -12.13 -19.56
C MET A 382 14.26 -11.57 -19.59
N CYS A 383 13.93 -10.72 -20.57
CA CYS A 383 12.62 -10.06 -20.68
C CYS A 383 11.79 -10.53 -21.87
N GLU A 384 10.48 -10.68 -21.67
CA GLU A 384 9.55 -11.22 -22.68
C GLU A 384 8.82 -10.10 -23.44
N HIS A 385 8.36 -10.41 -24.66
CA HIS A 385 7.67 -9.45 -25.54
C HIS A 385 6.45 -8.79 -24.89
N ALA A 386 5.71 -9.48 -24.03
CA ALA A 386 4.57 -8.94 -23.31
C ALA A 386 4.98 -7.84 -22.30
N GLY A 387 6.02 -8.07 -21.50
CA GLY A 387 6.55 -7.09 -20.55
C GLY A 387 7.10 -5.87 -21.25
N PHE A 388 7.88 -6.09 -22.32
CA PHE A 388 8.40 -5.01 -23.17
C PHE A 388 7.27 -4.16 -23.78
N LEU A 389 6.25 -4.79 -24.37
CA LEU A 389 5.15 -4.07 -24.99
C LEU A 389 4.32 -3.28 -23.96
N ASN A 390 4.13 -3.85 -22.76
CA ASN A 390 3.45 -3.16 -21.67
C ASN A 390 4.22 -1.92 -21.22
N HIS A 391 5.55 -2.00 -21.09
CA HIS A 391 6.40 -0.85 -20.81
C HIS A 391 6.34 0.22 -21.91
N LEU A 392 6.38 -0.18 -23.20
CA LEU A 392 6.21 0.77 -24.32
C LEU A 392 4.89 1.54 -24.22
N TYR A 393 3.76 0.86 -23.95
CA TYR A 393 2.47 1.53 -23.80
C TYR A 393 2.39 2.41 -22.54
N ALA A 394 2.99 2.00 -21.43
CA ALA A 394 3.11 2.84 -20.24
C ALA A 394 3.86 4.15 -20.53
N LYS A 395 4.99 4.09 -21.28
CA LYS A 395 5.70 5.29 -21.73
C LYS A 395 4.87 6.14 -22.68
N ILE A 396 4.25 5.52 -23.70
CA ILE A 396 3.43 6.22 -24.70
C ILE A 396 2.29 7.00 -24.04
N ASP A 397 1.50 6.34 -23.21
CA ASP A 397 0.31 6.93 -22.58
C ASP A 397 0.70 8.02 -21.57
N ASP A 398 1.59 7.69 -20.63
CA ASP A 398 1.85 8.55 -19.46
C ASP A 398 2.76 9.76 -19.82
N GLN A 399 3.48 9.70 -20.94
CA GLN A 399 4.23 10.84 -21.52
C GLN A 399 3.41 11.62 -22.58
N GLY A 400 2.20 11.16 -22.94
CA GLY A 400 1.37 11.78 -23.97
C GLY A 400 1.92 11.69 -25.40
N LEU A 401 2.67 10.63 -25.71
CA LEU A 401 3.33 10.44 -27.01
C LEU A 401 2.30 10.08 -28.09
N GLY A 402 2.47 10.61 -29.30
CA GLY A 402 1.53 10.38 -30.41
C GLY A 402 2.13 10.63 -31.79
N GLU A 403 1.26 10.67 -32.79
CA GLU A 403 1.60 10.88 -34.20
C GLU A 403 2.47 12.13 -34.42
N GLY A 404 3.52 11.98 -35.23
CA GLY A 404 4.46 13.05 -35.57
C GLY A 404 5.37 13.54 -34.42
N GLN A 405 5.12 13.11 -33.18
CA GLN A 405 5.96 13.48 -32.03
C GLN A 405 7.33 12.79 -32.07
N VAL A 406 8.26 13.33 -31.30
CA VAL A 406 9.69 13.02 -31.39
C VAL A 406 10.22 12.53 -30.06
N VAL A 407 10.80 11.32 -30.04
CA VAL A 407 11.57 10.80 -28.89
C VAL A 407 13.06 10.94 -29.18
N ALA A 408 13.83 11.44 -28.22
CA ALA A 408 15.29 11.44 -28.29
C ALA A 408 15.85 10.13 -27.70
N GLN A 409 16.69 9.45 -28.49
CA GLN A 409 17.51 8.33 -28.05
C GLN A 409 18.85 8.88 -27.54
N THR A 410 19.09 8.71 -26.24
CA THR A 410 20.19 9.35 -25.49
C THR A 410 20.93 8.39 -24.54
N ALA A 411 20.32 7.29 -24.12
CA ALA A 411 20.93 6.31 -23.23
C ALA A 411 21.94 5.40 -23.97
N PRO A 412 22.98 4.85 -23.30
CA PRO A 412 23.90 3.91 -23.93
C PRO A 412 23.20 2.61 -24.29
N GLN A 413 23.58 2.02 -25.43
CA GLN A 413 22.96 0.84 -26.04
C GLN A 413 22.87 -0.34 -25.06
N SER A 414 23.83 -0.43 -24.13
CA SER A 414 23.95 -1.43 -23.08
C SER A 414 23.00 -1.28 -21.87
N PHE A 415 22.05 -0.31 -21.90
CA PHE A 415 20.98 -0.15 -20.91
C PHE A 415 19.59 -0.37 -21.52
N ASP A 416 18.71 -1.00 -20.75
CA ASP A 416 17.27 -1.21 -21.01
C ASP A 416 16.56 0.07 -21.46
N ILE A 417 16.82 1.16 -20.74
CA ILE A 417 16.42 2.55 -21.02
C ILE A 417 16.60 2.91 -22.52
N SER A 418 17.66 2.42 -23.18
CA SER A 418 17.94 2.77 -24.58
C SER A 418 16.93 2.18 -25.57
N LEU A 419 16.34 1.02 -25.26
CA LEU A 419 15.46 0.30 -26.18
C LEU A 419 14.09 0.96 -26.32
N TRP A 420 13.48 1.43 -25.23
CA TRP A 420 12.21 2.15 -25.33
C TRP A 420 12.38 3.48 -26.06
N GLN A 421 13.44 4.23 -25.75
CA GLN A 421 13.78 5.49 -26.44
C GLN A 421 13.98 5.29 -27.95
N LEU A 422 14.59 4.16 -28.33
CA LEU A 422 14.89 3.81 -29.71
C LEU A 422 13.61 3.53 -30.52
N VAL A 423 12.56 2.95 -29.93
CA VAL A 423 11.42 2.40 -30.70
C VAL A 423 10.01 2.89 -30.32
N ALA A 424 9.78 3.51 -29.16
CA ALA A 424 8.41 3.83 -28.70
C ALA A 424 7.66 4.76 -29.67
N ALA A 425 8.33 5.76 -30.25
CA ALA A 425 7.76 6.65 -31.26
C ALA A 425 7.24 5.89 -32.51
N LEU A 426 7.89 4.78 -32.86
CA LEU A 426 7.61 4.00 -34.06
C LEU A 426 6.30 3.19 -33.97
N VAL A 427 5.77 3.00 -32.76
CA VAL A 427 4.47 2.35 -32.51
C VAL A 427 3.30 3.29 -32.84
N VAL A 428 3.48 4.60 -32.64
CA VAL A 428 2.41 5.62 -32.75
C VAL A 428 2.48 6.48 -34.01
N GLY A 429 3.46 6.24 -34.91
CA GLY A 429 3.66 7.09 -36.09
C GLY A 429 4.40 8.41 -35.76
N GLY A 430 5.20 8.42 -34.69
CA GLY A 430 6.17 9.47 -34.39
C GLY A 430 7.51 9.24 -35.10
N ARG A 431 8.58 9.86 -34.60
CA ARG A 431 9.96 9.63 -35.07
C ARG A 431 10.98 9.52 -33.93
N THR A 432 12.02 8.69 -34.14
CA THR A 432 13.16 8.58 -33.23
C THR A 432 14.31 9.48 -33.71
N LEU A 433 14.78 10.38 -32.85
CA LEU A 433 16.03 11.12 -33.05
C LEU A 433 17.16 10.41 -32.30
N ILE A 434 18.08 9.77 -33.03
CA ILE A 434 19.29 9.18 -32.45
C ILE A 434 20.32 10.29 -32.28
N VAL A 435 20.72 10.56 -31.03
CA VAL A 435 21.65 11.64 -30.68
C VAL A 435 23.07 11.08 -30.55
N GLU A 436 24.04 11.75 -31.18
CA GLU A 436 25.44 11.29 -31.17
C GLU A 436 26.05 11.38 -29.77
N GLN A 437 26.94 10.45 -29.42
CA GLN A 437 27.61 10.47 -28.11
C GLN A 437 28.43 11.76 -27.90
N GLU A 438 29.13 12.26 -28.92
CA GLU A 438 29.80 13.57 -28.89
C GLU A 438 28.84 14.76 -28.69
N ALA A 439 27.55 14.64 -29.02
CA ALA A 439 26.57 15.68 -28.73
C ALA A 439 26.15 15.66 -27.26
N ILE A 440 25.92 14.49 -26.67
CA ILE A 440 25.51 14.36 -25.25
C ILE A 440 26.62 14.79 -24.29
N LEU A 441 27.89 14.62 -24.68
CA LEU A 441 29.04 15.07 -23.89
C LEU A 441 29.35 16.58 -24.01
N ASP A 442 28.55 17.32 -24.79
CA ASP A 442 28.65 18.78 -25.02
C ASP A 442 27.24 19.39 -24.94
N VAL A 443 26.84 19.87 -23.75
CA VAL A 443 25.45 20.24 -23.44
C VAL A 443 24.84 21.26 -24.41
N ASP A 444 25.62 22.19 -24.95
CA ASP A 444 25.11 23.15 -25.92
C ASP A 444 24.83 22.47 -27.27
N ARG A 445 25.67 21.51 -27.71
CA ARG A 445 25.36 20.66 -28.89
C ARG A 445 24.17 19.75 -28.62
N TYR A 446 24.05 19.20 -27.42
CA TYR A 446 22.89 18.43 -27.01
C TYR A 446 21.62 19.26 -27.16
N LEU A 447 21.59 20.47 -26.58
CA LEU A 447 20.46 21.40 -26.69
C LEU A 447 20.20 21.83 -28.14
N ASP A 448 21.24 22.14 -28.94
CA ASP A 448 21.11 22.42 -30.38
C ASP A 448 20.41 21.26 -31.11
N THR A 449 20.81 20.01 -30.85
CA THR A 449 20.24 18.81 -31.49
C THR A 449 18.81 18.52 -31.00
N ILE A 450 18.54 18.68 -29.70
CA ILE A 450 17.21 18.50 -29.10
C ILE A 450 16.21 19.53 -29.65
N GLU A 451 16.61 20.81 -29.77
CA GLU A 451 15.80 21.90 -30.32
C GLU A 451 15.56 21.71 -31.83
N ARG A 452 16.63 21.56 -32.63
CA ARG A 452 16.53 21.37 -34.09
C ARG A 452 15.81 20.09 -34.48
N GLY A 453 15.95 19.05 -33.67
CA GLY A 453 15.23 17.79 -33.81
C GLY A 453 13.74 17.88 -33.47
N GLY A 454 13.30 18.97 -32.81
CA GLY A 454 11.92 19.18 -32.38
C GLY A 454 11.47 18.16 -31.34
N VAL A 455 12.35 17.79 -30.41
CA VAL A 455 12.12 16.70 -29.45
C VAL A 455 10.93 16.99 -28.53
N CYS A 456 9.97 16.08 -28.48
CA CYS A 456 8.78 16.16 -27.62
C CYS A 456 8.96 15.45 -26.28
N VAL A 457 9.74 14.37 -26.29
CA VAL A 457 10.04 13.56 -25.10
C VAL A 457 11.53 13.23 -25.08
N LEU A 458 12.17 13.47 -23.93
CA LEU A 458 13.53 13.00 -23.64
C LEU A 458 13.57 12.34 -22.26
N GLN A 459 14.56 11.48 -22.03
CA GLN A 459 14.87 10.96 -20.71
C GLN A 459 16.36 11.12 -20.39
N ALA A 460 16.66 11.37 -19.12
CA ALA A 460 18.00 11.54 -18.60
C ALA A 460 18.13 10.88 -17.21
N VAL A 461 19.35 10.81 -16.69
CA VAL A 461 19.57 10.55 -15.25
C VAL A 461 19.56 11.87 -14.48
N PRO A 462 19.03 11.94 -13.24
CA PRO A 462 18.97 13.18 -12.45
C PRO A 462 20.28 13.97 -12.39
N SER A 463 21.42 13.30 -12.24
CA SER A 463 22.74 13.96 -12.20
C SER A 463 23.13 14.65 -13.51
N TYR A 464 22.70 14.13 -14.67
CA TYR A 464 22.89 14.79 -15.98
C TYR A 464 21.86 15.91 -16.19
N LEU A 465 20.60 15.71 -15.77
CA LEU A 465 19.59 16.77 -15.81
C LEU A 465 20.02 18.01 -14.99
N GLU A 466 20.66 17.82 -13.83
CA GLU A 466 21.22 18.93 -13.04
C GLU A 466 22.23 19.78 -13.82
N VAL A 467 23.03 19.16 -14.70
CA VAL A 467 24.03 19.84 -15.54
C VAL A 467 23.38 20.56 -16.72
N VAL A 468 22.43 19.91 -17.40
CA VAL A 468 21.63 20.53 -18.47
C VAL A 468 20.85 21.73 -17.94
N LEU A 469 20.24 21.61 -16.76
CA LEU A 469 19.47 22.67 -16.13
C LEU A 469 20.34 23.84 -15.67
N SER A 470 21.51 23.58 -15.08
CA SER A 470 22.47 24.67 -14.77
C SER A 470 22.90 25.43 -16.03
N ARG A 471 23.05 24.76 -17.18
CA ARG A 471 23.32 25.47 -18.44
C ARG A 471 22.11 26.28 -18.92
N LEU A 472 20.89 25.79 -18.75
CA LEU A 472 19.66 26.50 -19.12
C LEU A 472 19.29 27.65 -18.16
N GLU A 473 19.91 27.71 -16.98
CA GLU A 473 19.92 28.85 -16.07
C GLU A 473 20.99 29.89 -16.47
N ASP A 474 22.24 29.46 -16.73
CA ASP A 474 23.33 30.33 -17.20
C ASP A 474 23.06 30.95 -18.59
N ARG A 475 22.44 30.18 -19.49
CA ARG A 475 22.05 30.57 -20.86
C ARG A 475 20.60 30.16 -21.15
N PRO A 476 19.61 31.02 -20.89
CA PRO A 476 18.20 30.71 -21.12
C PRO A 476 17.86 30.43 -22.59
N ARG A 477 17.56 29.16 -22.89
CA ARG A 477 16.90 28.69 -24.13
C ARG A 477 15.54 28.11 -23.80
N GLU A 478 14.54 28.32 -24.66
CA GLU A 478 13.28 27.56 -24.59
C GLU A 478 13.41 26.26 -25.39
N LEU A 479 12.56 25.29 -25.07
CA LEU A 479 12.49 24.01 -25.77
C LEU A 479 11.05 23.80 -26.25
N PRO A 480 10.56 24.59 -27.25
CA PRO A 480 9.13 24.78 -27.51
C PRO A 480 8.39 23.53 -28.03
N ALA A 481 9.11 22.49 -28.45
CA ALA A 481 8.54 21.20 -28.81
C ALA A 481 8.42 20.22 -27.62
N LEU A 482 9.18 20.44 -26.55
CA LEU A 482 9.39 19.52 -25.43
C LEU A 482 8.19 19.58 -24.47
N ARG A 483 7.63 18.41 -24.15
CA ARG A 483 6.41 18.25 -23.35
C ARG A 483 6.67 17.51 -22.05
N CYS A 484 7.54 16.50 -22.10
CA CYS A 484 7.93 15.69 -20.96
C CYS A 484 9.45 15.46 -20.93
N VAL A 485 10.06 15.71 -19.78
CA VAL A 485 11.36 15.17 -19.40
C VAL A 485 11.12 14.02 -18.44
N SER A 486 11.53 12.81 -18.79
CA SER A 486 11.58 11.72 -17.81
C SER A 486 12.96 11.66 -17.14
N VAL A 487 12.99 11.23 -15.88
CA VAL A 487 14.20 10.86 -15.17
C VAL A 487 14.06 9.48 -14.55
N THR A 488 15.10 8.66 -14.64
CA THR A 488 15.18 7.33 -14.01
C THR A 488 16.64 7.05 -13.62
N GLY A 489 16.92 5.89 -13.03
CA GLY A 489 18.28 5.41 -12.73
C GLY A 489 18.94 6.01 -11.48
N GLU A 490 18.44 7.12 -10.92
CA GLU A 490 18.90 7.69 -9.63
C GLU A 490 17.71 8.27 -8.86
N ALA A 491 17.86 8.49 -7.54
CA ALA A 491 16.84 9.18 -6.75
C ALA A 491 16.76 10.67 -7.14
N LEU A 492 15.58 11.14 -7.54
CA LEU A 492 15.36 12.54 -7.88
C LEU A 492 15.29 13.42 -6.61
N LYS A 493 15.99 14.55 -6.64
CA LYS A 493 16.05 15.52 -5.54
C LYS A 493 14.97 16.60 -5.67
N LYS A 494 14.31 16.96 -4.56
CA LYS A 494 13.25 17.98 -4.53
C LYS A 494 13.75 19.34 -5.05
N GLU A 495 14.99 19.70 -4.74
CA GLU A 495 15.64 20.93 -5.21
C GLU A 495 15.80 20.96 -6.74
N LEU A 496 16.03 19.80 -7.38
CA LEU A 496 16.13 19.70 -8.83
C LEU A 496 14.74 19.87 -9.48
N THR A 497 13.68 19.35 -8.87
CA THR A 497 12.29 19.62 -9.32
C THR A 497 11.92 21.09 -9.16
N ALA A 498 12.33 21.74 -8.06
CA ALA A 498 12.06 23.15 -7.79
C ALA A 498 12.73 24.06 -8.83
N ARG A 499 14.01 23.82 -9.14
CA ARG A 499 14.71 24.51 -10.24
C ARG A 499 14.06 24.22 -11.59
N TRP A 500 13.66 22.97 -11.85
CA TRP A 500 13.03 22.58 -13.12
C TRP A 500 11.74 23.37 -13.36
N PHE A 501 10.79 23.34 -12.42
CA PHE A 501 9.51 24.04 -12.59
C PHE A 501 9.63 25.56 -12.50
N ALA A 502 10.66 26.10 -11.83
CA ALA A 502 10.96 27.53 -11.90
C ALA A 502 11.42 27.98 -13.31
N ARG A 503 12.10 27.09 -14.06
CA ARG A 503 12.55 27.36 -15.43
C ARG A 503 11.52 26.97 -16.50
N PHE A 504 10.82 25.86 -16.32
CA PHE A 504 9.91 25.24 -17.28
C PHE A 504 8.59 24.81 -16.62
N PRO A 505 7.74 25.75 -16.15
CA PRO A 505 6.47 25.43 -15.47
C PRO A 505 5.41 24.76 -16.35
N HIS A 506 5.70 24.58 -17.65
CA HIS A 506 4.80 23.99 -18.65
C HIS A 506 5.34 22.68 -19.25
N ILE A 507 6.51 22.19 -18.79
CA ILE A 507 7.09 20.93 -19.27
C ILE A 507 7.07 19.93 -18.11
N ALA A 508 6.32 18.85 -18.28
CA ALA A 508 6.16 17.82 -17.25
C ALA A 508 7.51 17.15 -16.94
N LEU A 509 7.71 16.82 -15.67
CA LEU A 509 8.87 16.06 -15.18
C LEU A 509 8.35 14.71 -14.68
N MET A 510 8.70 13.62 -15.35
CA MET A 510 8.26 12.28 -14.97
C MET A 510 9.37 11.54 -14.24
N ASN A 511 9.27 11.44 -12.91
CA ASN A 511 10.13 10.53 -12.15
C ASN A 511 9.68 9.11 -12.43
N ALA A 512 10.59 8.26 -12.90
CA ALA A 512 10.33 6.91 -13.34
C ALA A 512 11.24 5.93 -12.58
N TYR A 513 10.71 4.75 -12.30
CA TYR A 513 11.42 3.73 -11.53
C TYR A 513 11.03 2.33 -11.96
N GLY A 514 12.05 1.50 -12.20
CA GLY A 514 11.97 0.06 -12.28
C GLY A 514 13.35 -0.57 -12.32
N LEU A 515 13.42 -1.82 -12.77
CA LEU A 515 14.64 -2.61 -12.88
C LEU A 515 14.67 -3.40 -14.20
N THR A 516 15.88 -3.75 -14.63
CA THR A 516 16.11 -4.61 -15.81
C THR A 516 15.40 -5.96 -15.69
N GLU A 517 15.30 -6.49 -14.47
CA GLU A 517 14.55 -7.72 -14.16
C GLU A 517 13.02 -7.60 -14.29
N THR A 518 12.50 -6.38 -14.40
CA THR A 518 11.06 -6.05 -14.48
C THR A 518 10.70 -5.33 -15.78
N SER A 519 11.41 -5.61 -16.88
CA SER A 519 11.15 -5.01 -18.20
C SER A 519 11.23 -3.47 -18.23
N ASP A 520 12.25 -2.90 -17.57
CA ASP A 520 12.49 -1.45 -17.42
C ASP A 520 11.53 -0.78 -16.40
N ASP A 521 11.03 0.45 -16.64
CA ASP A 521 10.30 1.22 -15.63
C ASP A 521 8.90 0.64 -15.29
N THR A 522 8.65 0.45 -13.99
CA THR A 522 7.43 -0.15 -13.39
C THR A 522 6.52 0.85 -12.69
N ASN A 523 7.04 2.03 -12.34
CA ASN A 523 6.31 3.12 -11.71
C ASN A 523 6.59 4.46 -12.40
N HIS A 524 5.58 5.33 -12.42
CA HIS A 524 5.69 6.71 -12.91
C HIS A 524 5.04 7.70 -11.91
N GLU A 525 5.73 8.81 -11.66
CA GLU A 525 5.22 10.04 -11.04
C GLU A 525 5.31 11.18 -12.06
N VAL A 526 4.21 11.53 -12.73
CA VAL A 526 4.16 12.61 -13.73
C VAL A 526 3.86 13.94 -13.04
N MET A 527 4.92 14.72 -12.78
CA MET A 527 4.81 16.00 -12.08
C MET A 527 4.61 17.16 -13.05
N THR A 528 3.69 18.06 -12.71
CA THR A 528 3.53 19.40 -13.32
C THR A 528 3.89 20.53 -12.35
N SER A 529 4.28 20.20 -11.12
CA SER A 529 4.68 21.12 -10.06
C SER A 529 5.63 20.42 -9.07
N VAL A 530 6.21 21.18 -8.15
CA VAL A 530 7.12 20.65 -7.11
C VAL A 530 6.35 19.72 -6.16
N PRO A 531 6.82 18.48 -5.90
CA PRO A 531 6.18 17.58 -4.94
C PRO A 531 6.02 18.19 -3.55
N VAL A 532 4.88 17.91 -2.92
CA VAL A 532 4.60 18.32 -1.54
C VAL A 532 5.51 17.60 -0.54
N TRP A 533 5.75 16.30 -0.77
CA TRP A 533 6.64 15.43 0.02
C TRP A 533 8.10 15.87 -0.08
N ASP A 534 8.90 15.62 0.97
CA ASP A 534 10.32 16.05 1.01
C ASP A 534 11.24 15.16 0.15
N SER A 535 10.91 13.88 0.08
CA SER A 535 11.33 12.98 -0.99
C SER A 535 10.46 13.18 -2.23
N VAL A 536 11.04 12.99 -3.43
CA VAL A 536 10.24 12.87 -4.66
C VAL A 536 9.66 11.45 -4.71
N PRO A 537 8.33 11.27 -4.84
CA PRO A 537 7.75 9.93 -4.99
C PRO A 537 8.25 9.22 -6.25
N LEU A 538 8.33 7.90 -6.19
CA LEU A 538 8.45 7.03 -7.37
C LEU A 538 7.12 6.89 -8.12
N GLY A 539 6.03 7.32 -7.49
CA GLY A 539 4.69 7.35 -8.08
C GLY A 539 3.98 6.01 -8.09
N HIS A 540 3.04 5.88 -9.02
CA HIS A 540 2.09 4.77 -9.08
C HIS A 540 2.58 3.67 -10.03
N ALA A 541 2.13 2.44 -9.79
CA ALA A 541 2.43 1.32 -10.68
C ALA A 541 1.81 1.56 -12.07
N VAL A 542 2.59 1.36 -13.13
CA VAL A 542 2.14 1.59 -14.51
C VAL A 542 1.11 0.53 -14.94
N GLY A 543 0.40 0.77 -16.06
CA GLY A 543 -0.67 -0.12 -16.53
C GLY A 543 -0.30 -1.61 -16.51
N ASN A 544 -1.19 -2.46 -16.00
CA ASN A 544 -1.02 -3.91 -15.78
C ASN A 544 0.13 -4.37 -14.85
N VAL A 545 0.96 -3.48 -14.30
CA VAL A 545 2.04 -3.82 -13.36
C VAL A 545 1.51 -3.90 -11.94
N THR A 546 2.06 -4.82 -11.15
CA THR A 546 1.73 -4.95 -9.73
C THR A 546 2.98 -4.81 -8.88
N VAL A 547 2.87 -4.07 -7.79
CA VAL A 547 3.95 -3.81 -6.85
C VAL A 547 3.42 -3.98 -5.43
N TYR A 548 4.17 -4.68 -4.58
CA TYR A 548 3.89 -4.80 -3.15
C TYR A 548 5.06 -4.23 -2.35
N VAL A 549 4.78 -3.83 -1.10
CA VAL A 549 5.80 -3.50 -0.10
C VAL A 549 5.62 -4.49 1.04
N VAL A 550 6.63 -5.32 1.31
CA VAL A 550 6.45 -6.57 2.07
C VAL A 550 7.51 -6.84 3.14
N ASP A 551 7.15 -7.69 4.11
CA ASP A 551 8.06 -8.28 5.09
C ASP A 551 9.01 -9.32 4.44
N GLU A 552 9.92 -9.91 5.23
CA GLU A 552 10.84 -10.94 4.72
C GLU A 552 10.12 -12.18 4.15
N ASN A 553 8.88 -12.43 4.58
CA ASN A 553 8.01 -13.56 4.23
C ASN A 553 7.02 -13.25 3.09
N LEU A 554 7.15 -12.10 2.41
CA LEU A 554 6.26 -11.62 1.35
C LEU A 554 4.84 -11.24 1.79
N ARG A 555 4.59 -10.96 3.07
CA ARG A 555 3.31 -10.38 3.53
C ARG A 555 3.32 -8.85 3.38
N PRO A 556 2.22 -8.19 2.99
CA PRO A 556 2.14 -6.74 2.98
C PRO A 556 2.36 -6.16 4.38
N VAL A 557 3.22 -5.15 4.48
CA VAL A 557 3.43 -4.35 5.69
C VAL A 557 2.27 -3.35 5.88
N PRO A 558 2.06 -2.78 7.09
CA PRO A 558 1.12 -1.67 7.27
C PRO A 558 1.35 -0.56 6.25
N LEU A 559 0.28 0.12 5.81
CA LEU A 559 0.43 1.31 4.98
C LEU A 559 1.42 2.29 5.66
N GLY A 560 2.24 3.02 4.90
CA GLY A 560 3.28 3.90 5.45
C GLY A 560 4.51 3.21 6.09
N ALA A 561 4.45 1.93 6.46
CA ALA A 561 5.60 1.21 7.00
C ALA A 561 6.64 0.87 5.91
N PRO A 562 7.93 0.72 6.27
CA PRO A 562 8.95 0.28 5.32
C PRO A 562 8.83 -1.23 5.02
N GLY A 563 9.19 -1.61 3.80
CA GLY A 563 9.36 -3.02 3.42
C GLY A 563 10.16 -3.18 2.13
N GLU A 564 10.39 -4.42 1.73
CA GLU A 564 11.01 -4.72 0.43
C GLU A 564 10.02 -4.40 -0.69
N ILE A 565 10.45 -3.68 -1.73
CA ILE A 565 9.66 -3.45 -2.94
C ILE A 565 9.76 -4.69 -3.81
N VAL A 566 8.63 -5.36 -4.06
CA VAL A 566 8.57 -6.58 -4.90
C VAL A 566 7.53 -6.42 -6.01
N PHE A 567 7.77 -7.07 -7.14
CA PHE A 567 7.03 -6.85 -8.39
C PHE A 567 6.35 -8.12 -8.87
N SER A 568 5.14 -8.00 -9.42
CA SER A 568 4.42 -9.11 -10.05
C SER A 568 3.68 -8.69 -11.32
N GLY A 569 3.31 -9.69 -12.13
CA GLY A 569 2.57 -9.53 -13.37
C GLY A 569 3.46 -9.47 -14.60
N VAL A 570 2.94 -8.84 -15.66
CA VAL A 570 3.49 -8.87 -17.02
C VAL A 570 4.91 -8.30 -17.15
N CYS A 571 5.34 -7.45 -16.22
CA CYS A 571 6.68 -6.86 -16.20
C CYS A 571 7.80 -7.86 -15.83
N VAL A 572 7.52 -8.84 -14.97
CA VAL A 572 8.55 -9.71 -14.38
C VAL A 572 9.14 -10.65 -15.43
N GLY A 573 10.46 -10.57 -15.63
CA GLY A 573 11.19 -11.41 -16.58
C GLY A 573 11.27 -12.90 -16.21
N ARG A 574 11.91 -13.70 -17.06
CA ARG A 574 12.08 -15.16 -16.88
C ARG A 574 13.05 -15.55 -15.76
N GLY A 575 13.95 -14.64 -15.38
CA GLY A 575 15.14 -14.95 -14.58
C GLY A 575 16.42 -14.40 -15.21
N TYR A 576 17.55 -15.01 -14.84
CA TYR A 576 18.87 -14.66 -15.37
C TYR A 576 19.41 -15.76 -16.30
N VAL A 577 19.96 -15.36 -17.46
CA VAL A 577 20.45 -16.28 -18.50
C VAL A 577 21.58 -17.17 -17.96
N ASN A 578 21.41 -18.48 -18.12
CA ASN A 578 22.34 -19.53 -17.65
C ASN A 578 22.77 -19.39 -16.18
N ASP A 579 21.86 -18.91 -15.32
CA ASP A 579 22.10 -18.65 -13.90
C ASP A 579 20.87 -19.03 -13.03
N PRO A 580 20.59 -20.34 -12.87
CA PRO A 580 19.42 -20.82 -12.13
C PRO A 580 19.50 -20.54 -10.63
N GLU A 581 20.71 -20.45 -10.05
CA GLU A 581 20.91 -20.21 -8.62
C GLU A 581 20.48 -18.78 -8.24
N ARG A 582 21.00 -17.75 -8.92
CA ARG A 582 20.56 -16.37 -8.68
C ARG A 582 19.09 -16.18 -9.09
N THR A 583 18.60 -16.94 -10.07
CA THR A 583 17.19 -16.89 -10.46
C THR A 583 16.29 -17.34 -9.30
N ALA A 584 16.54 -18.50 -8.70
CA ALA A 584 15.77 -19.01 -7.56
C ALA A 584 15.90 -18.15 -6.28
N GLN A 585 16.93 -17.31 -6.17
CA GLN A 585 17.10 -16.35 -5.07
C GLN A 585 16.27 -15.07 -5.22
N ALA A 586 15.94 -14.67 -6.46
CA ALA A 586 15.32 -13.37 -6.76
C ALA A 586 13.94 -13.46 -7.45
N PHE A 587 13.61 -14.60 -8.07
CA PHE A 587 12.35 -14.83 -8.77
C PHE A 587 11.61 -16.01 -8.13
N GLY A 588 10.29 -15.93 -8.08
CA GLY A 588 9.40 -16.99 -7.58
C GLY A 588 7.96 -16.81 -8.07
N ASP A 589 7.02 -17.48 -7.42
CA ASP A 589 5.58 -17.29 -7.65
C ASP A 589 5.02 -16.18 -6.74
N ASP A 590 3.99 -15.46 -7.19
CA ASP A 590 3.25 -14.50 -6.36
C ASP A 590 2.28 -15.25 -5.41
N PRO A 591 2.49 -15.21 -4.08
CA PRO A 591 1.61 -15.88 -3.12
C PRO A 591 0.20 -15.27 -3.07
N HIS A 592 0.03 -14.03 -3.55
CA HIS A 592 -1.26 -13.36 -3.64
C HIS A 592 -1.99 -13.65 -4.96
N ARG A 593 -1.27 -14.12 -6.00
CA ARG A 593 -1.80 -14.29 -7.36
C ARG A 593 -1.24 -15.55 -8.02
N PRO A 594 -1.83 -16.73 -7.72
CA PRO A 594 -1.40 -18.00 -8.28
C PRO A 594 -1.21 -17.98 -9.80
N GLY A 595 -0.03 -18.38 -10.27
CA GLY A 595 0.34 -18.39 -11.68
C GLY A 595 0.96 -17.08 -12.22
N GLN A 596 1.16 -16.06 -11.40
CA GLN A 596 2.01 -14.90 -11.74
C GLN A 596 3.42 -15.07 -11.18
N ARG A 597 4.43 -14.63 -11.95
CA ARG A 597 5.81 -14.50 -11.45
C ARG A 597 5.91 -13.35 -10.45
N LEU A 598 6.81 -13.46 -9.49
CA LEU A 598 7.21 -12.44 -8.52
C LEU A 598 8.73 -12.20 -8.63
N TYR A 599 9.16 -10.94 -8.51
CA TYR A 599 10.58 -10.57 -8.42
C TYR A 599 10.89 -9.74 -7.17
N ARG A 600 11.92 -10.16 -6.43
CA ARG A 600 12.49 -9.49 -5.24
C ARG A 600 13.61 -8.55 -5.67
N SER A 601 13.43 -7.24 -5.47
CA SER A 601 14.36 -6.23 -5.97
C SER A 601 15.56 -5.96 -5.06
N GLY A 602 15.44 -6.22 -3.76
CA GLY A 602 16.36 -5.71 -2.73
C GLY A 602 16.31 -4.19 -2.49
N ASP A 603 15.46 -3.44 -3.21
CA ASP A 603 15.10 -2.06 -2.88
C ASP A 603 14.12 -2.04 -1.69
N PHE A 604 14.26 -1.05 -0.82
CA PHE A 604 13.37 -0.80 0.30
C PHE A 604 12.63 0.53 0.12
N GLY A 605 11.36 0.56 0.48
CA GLY A 605 10.49 1.70 0.32
C GLY A 605 9.25 1.62 1.21
N ARG A 606 8.33 2.57 1.04
CA ARG A 606 7.00 2.54 1.66
C ARG A 606 5.93 3.06 0.73
N ARG A 607 4.66 2.76 1.03
CA ARG A 607 3.49 3.36 0.38
C ARG A 607 3.07 4.63 1.12
N LEU A 608 3.03 5.77 0.43
CA LEU A 608 2.40 7.00 0.89
C LEU A 608 0.86 6.83 0.86
N PRO A 609 0.08 7.59 1.64
CA PRO A 609 -1.39 7.43 1.70
C PRO A 609 -2.12 7.57 0.36
N GLY A 610 -1.58 8.33 -0.59
CA GLY A 610 -2.15 8.40 -1.95
C GLY A 610 -1.99 7.11 -2.77
N GLY A 611 -1.24 6.11 -2.26
CA GLY A 611 -0.91 4.86 -2.94
C GLY A 611 0.46 4.88 -3.65
N SER A 612 1.03 6.06 -3.88
CA SER A 612 2.33 6.30 -4.49
C SER A 612 3.48 5.70 -3.65
N LEU A 613 4.56 5.25 -4.29
CA LEU A 613 5.74 4.72 -3.58
C LEU A 613 6.77 5.82 -3.22
N GLU A 614 7.39 5.67 -2.06
CA GLU A 614 8.59 6.40 -1.65
C GLU A 614 9.78 5.42 -1.55
N PHE A 615 10.92 5.79 -2.14
CA PHE A 615 12.17 5.04 -2.04
C PHE A 615 12.91 5.39 -0.75
N LEU A 616 13.28 4.39 0.05
CA LEU A 616 14.05 4.57 1.28
C LEU A 616 15.51 4.12 1.13
N GLY A 617 15.82 3.17 0.24
CA GLY A 617 17.20 2.74 -0.02
C GLY A 617 17.30 1.32 -0.56
N ARG A 618 18.46 0.68 -0.34
CA ARG A 618 18.67 -0.75 -0.63
C ARG A 618 19.05 -1.53 0.62
N ARG A 619 18.75 -2.83 0.60
CA ARG A 619 19.12 -3.81 1.65
C ARG A 619 20.53 -4.37 1.45
N ASP A 620 20.99 -4.46 0.21
CA ASP A 620 22.33 -4.94 -0.15
C ASP A 620 23.32 -3.77 -0.32
N ALA A 621 24.58 -4.10 -0.66
CA ALA A 621 25.63 -3.11 -0.92
C ALA A 621 25.65 -2.60 -2.37
N GLN A 622 24.55 -2.78 -3.13
CA GLN A 622 24.40 -2.16 -4.44
C GLN A 622 24.15 -0.67 -4.30
N ILE A 623 24.65 0.06 -5.29
CA ILE A 623 24.58 1.51 -5.35
C ILE A 623 24.23 1.93 -6.77
N LYS A 624 23.61 3.11 -6.93
CA LYS A 624 23.49 3.78 -8.22
C LYS A 624 24.39 5.02 -8.20
N ILE A 625 25.43 5.05 -9.05
CA ILE A 625 26.34 6.20 -9.23
C ILE A 625 26.22 6.68 -10.66
N ARG A 626 25.79 7.93 -10.89
CA ARG A 626 25.66 8.54 -12.24
C ARG A 626 24.72 7.72 -13.14
N GLY A 627 23.69 7.13 -12.54
CA GLY A 627 22.75 6.16 -13.14
C GLY A 627 23.24 4.71 -13.23
N PHE A 628 24.53 4.43 -13.06
CA PHE A 628 25.08 3.08 -13.17
C PHE A 628 24.79 2.28 -11.90
N ARG A 629 24.07 1.15 -12.04
CA ARG A 629 23.95 0.11 -10.99
C ARG A 629 25.32 -0.56 -10.84
N ILE A 630 25.96 -0.36 -9.69
CA ILE A 630 27.29 -0.89 -9.38
C ILE A 630 27.18 -1.85 -8.20
N GLU A 631 27.81 -3.01 -8.36
CA GLU A 631 28.04 -3.98 -7.30
C GLU A 631 29.44 -3.76 -6.75
N ILE A 632 29.54 -3.27 -5.52
CA ILE A 632 30.82 -3.06 -4.84
C ILE A 632 31.64 -4.37 -4.79
N GLY A 633 30.96 -5.51 -4.61
CA GLY A 633 31.55 -6.85 -4.67
C GLY A 633 32.16 -7.23 -6.03
N GLU A 634 31.73 -6.64 -7.15
CA GLU A 634 32.35 -6.87 -8.46
C GLU A 634 33.75 -6.26 -8.50
N ILE A 635 33.91 -5.07 -7.94
CA ILE A 635 35.20 -4.37 -7.87
C ILE A 635 36.14 -5.05 -6.88
N GLU A 636 35.64 -5.39 -5.68
CA GLU A 636 36.40 -6.09 -4.64
C GLU A 636 36.94 -7.45 -5.15
N ASN A 637 36.12 -8.22 -5.86
CA ASN A 637 36.56 -9.50 -6.43
C ASN A 637 37.58 -9.35 -7.58
N GLN A 638 37.50 -8.30 -8.42
CA GLN A 638 38.56 -8.07 -9.42
C GLN A 638 39.86 -7.54 -8.76
N MET A 639 39.79 -6.79 -7.65
CA MET A 639 40.97 -6.39 -6.88
C MET A 639 41.71 -7.60 -6.29
N LEU A 640 40.99 -8.59 -5.74
CA LEU A 640 41.56 -9.85 -5.25
C LEU A 640 42.22 -10.70 -6.34
N ARG A 641 41.92 -10.48 -7.62
CA ARG A 641 42.57 -11.15 -8.77
C ARG A 641 43.88 -10.47 -9.19
N LEU A 642 44.27 -9.34 -8.59
CA LEU A 642 45.48 -8.60 -8.97
C LEU A 642 46.74 -9.18 -8.28
N PRO A 643 47.86 -9.36 -9.01
CA PRO A 643 49.12 -9.78 -8.41
C PRO A 643 49.57 -8.84 -7.28
N GLY A 644 49.91 -9.42 -6.12
CA GLY A 644 50.41 -8.71 -4.95
C GLY A 644 49.36 -8.16 -3.98
N VAL A 645 48.07 -8.18 -4.35
CA VAL A 645 46.95 -7.91 -3.43
C VAL A 645 46.64 -9.17 -2.63
N ARG A 646 46.32 -9.02 -1.33
CA ARG A 646 45.85 -10.10 -0.44
C ARG A 646 44.37 -9.92 -0.11
N ASP A 647 44.02 -8.77 0.47
CA ASP A 647 42.65 -8.37 0.77
C ASP A 647 42.30 -7.12 -0.05
N GLY A 648 41.04 -6.99 -0.46
CA GLY A 648 40.54 -5.84 -1.22
C GLY A 648 39.18 -5.40 -0.71
N ALA A 649 39.01 -4.11 -0.49
CA ALA A 649 37.75 -3.49 -0.10
C ALA A 649 37.50 -2.21 -0.90
N VAL A 650 36.23 -1.89 -1.18
CA VAL A 650 35.82 -0.67 -1.87
C VAL A 650 34.65 -0.05 -1.12
N VAL A 651 34.71 1.28 -0.98
CA VAL A 651 33.65 2.09 -0.38
C VAL A 651 33.20 3.18 -1.33
N VAL A 652 31.92 3.56 -1.22
CA VAL A 652 31.45 4.85 -1.72
C VAL A 652 31.80 5.91 -0.71
N VAL A 653 32.43 6.97 -1.18
CA VAL A 653 32.56 8.25 -0.47
C VAL A 653 31.62 9.23 -1.16
N GLU A 654 30.83 9.98 -0.40
CA GLU A 654 30.19 11.18 -0.92
C GLU A 654 31.13 12.37 -0.68
N SER A 655 31.40 13.16 -1.72
CA SER A 655 31.87 14.54 -1.53
C SER A 655 30.77 15.50 -1.98
N PRO A 656 30.73 16.75 -1.46
CA PRO A 656 29.77 17.78 -1.88
C PRO A 656 29.84 18.20 -3.37
N ASP A 657 30.80 17.62 -4.11
CA ASP A 657 31.30 18.07 -5.41
C ASP A 657 31.39 16.90 -6.42
N LYS A 658 31.79 15.70 -5.96
CA LYS A 658 31.78 14.45 -6.75
C LYS A 658 30.43 13.73 -6.73
N GLY A 659 29.62 13.95 -5.70
CA GLY A 659 28.60 12.99 -5.28
C GLY A 659 29.24 11.67 -4.82
N GLY A 660 28.49 10.56 -4.95
CA GLY A 660 29.02 9.22 -4.71
C GLY A 660 30.13 8.87 -5.71
N HIS A 661 31.30 8.49 -5.20
CA HIS A 661 32.44 8.01 -5.98
C HIS A 661 33.19 6.88 -5.25
N LEU A 662 34.02 6.13 -5.98
CA LEU A 662 34.58 4.86 -5.54
C LEU A 662 36.02 5.02 -5.03
N VAL A 663 36.28 4.64 -3.77
CA VAL A 663 37.64 4.55 -3.21
C VAL A 663 37.92 3.08 -2.86
N GLY A 664 39.00 2.54 -3.42
CA GLY A 664 39.50 1.21 -3.11
C GLY A 664 40.56 1.22 -2.02
N PHE A 665 40.66 0.12 -1.30
CA PHE A 665 41.66 -0.19 -0.28
C PHE A 665 42.18 -1.61 -0.49
N GLN A 666 43.48 -1.82 -0.39
CA GLN A 666 44.13 -3.11 -0.60
C GLN A 666 45.20 -3.39 0.46
N THR A 667 45.41 -4.65 0.79
CA THR A 667 46.50 -5.11 1.67
C THR A 667 47.48 -5.98 0.89
N GLY A 668 48.73 -6.05 1.35
CA GLY A 668 49.71 -7.02 0.87
C GLY A 668 50.99 -6.36 0.39
N SER A 669 51.10 -6.18 -0.93
CA SER A 669 52.24 -5.48 -1.54
C SER A 669 51.87 -4.03 -1.81
N ALA A 670 52.65 -3.09 -1.28
CA ALA A 670 52.53 -1.68 -1.64
C ALA A 670 52.73 -1.52 -3.16
N GLN A 671 51.68 -1.05 -3.85
CA GLN A 671 51.63 -0.83 -5.30
C GLN A 671 50.96 0.53 -5.54
N SER A 672 51.36 1.25 -6.58
CA SER A 672 50.76 2.56 -6.85
C SER A 672 49.30 2.44 -7.31
N SER A 673 48.47 3.37 -6.86
CA SER A 673 47.05 3.49 -7.22
C SER A 673 46.86 3.36 -8.75
N ASP A 674 47.62 4.08 -9.57
CA ASP A 674 47.54 4.00 -11.03
C ASP A 674 47.90 2.64 -11.63
N ALA A 675 48.87 1.93 -11.05
CA ALA A 675 49.22 0.59 -11.53
C ALA A 675 48.10 -0.43 -11.26
N LEU A 676 47.37 -0.26 -10.16
CA LEU A 676 46.19 -1.07 -9.82
C LEU A 676 44.99 -0.66 -10.69
N ARG A 677 44.67 0.63 -10.78
CA ARG A 677 43.59 1.18 -11.63
C ARG A 677 43.73 0.75 -13.09
N LYS A 678 44.94 0.83 -13.64
CA LYS A 678 45.26 0.42 -15.03
C LYS A 678 45.07 -1.08 -15.29
N ARG A 679 45.19 -1.93 -14.25
CA ARG A 679 44.84 -3.36 -14.35
C ARG A 679 43.33 -3.57 -14.20
N LEU A 680 42.69 -2.88 -13.25
CA LEU A 680 41.23 -2.95 -13.06
C LEU A 680 40.48 -2.54 -14.33
N SER A 681 40.92 -1.49 -15.04
CA SER A 681 40.32 -1.05 -16.31
C SER A 681 40.47 -2.04 -17.48
N GLN A 682 41.17 -3.16 -17.30
CA GLN A 682 41.22 -4.25 -18.28
C GLN A 682 40.08 -5.27 -18.05
N ALA A 683 39.61 -5.40 -16.81
CA ALA A 683 38.55 -6.34 -16.43
C ALA A 683 37.18 -5.68 -16.18
N LEU A 684 37.18 -4.41 -15.74
CA LEU A 684 36.01 -3.63 -15.37
C LEU A 684 35.72 -2.50 -16.38
N PRO A 685 34.43 -2.15 -16.61
CA PRO A 685 34.03 -0.90 -17.26
C PRO A 685 34.60 0.32 -16.54
N ALA A 686 34.82 1.41 -17.28
CA ALA A 686 35.41 2.65 -16.74
C ALA A 686 34.64 3.25 -15.54
N TYR A 687 33.32 3.04 -15.45
CA TYR A 687 32.50 3.51 -14.33
C TYR A 687 32.60 2.66 -13.04
N MET A 688 33.21 1.47 -13.11
CA MET A 688 33.46 0.57 -11.98
C MET A 688 34.90 0.62 -11.46
N VAL A 689 35.82 1.25 -12.18
CA VAL A 689 37.22 1.41 -11.72
C VAL A 689 37.25 2.49 -10.62
N PRO A 690 37.83 2.23 -9.44
CA PRO A 690 37.95 3.23 -8.39
C PRO A 690 38.70 4.50 -8.84
N ASP A 691 38.27 5.65 -8.30
CA ASP A 691 38.96 6.93 -8.47
C ASP A 691 40.42 6.80 -8.00
N ARG A 692 40.64 6.06 -6.89
CA ARG A 692 41.95 5.70 -6.33
C ARG A 692 41.92 4.36 -5.58
N VAL A 693 43.09 3.75 -5.37
CA VAL A 693 43.27 2.51 -4.61
C VAL A 693 44.43 2.65 -3.62
N GLU A 694 44.11 2.68 -2.32
CA GLU A 694 45.05 2.92 -1.23
C GLU A 694 45.59 1.63 -0.61
N HIS A 695 46.83 1.66 -0.08
CA HIS A 695 47.43 0.52 0.62
C HIS A 695 47.28 0.65 2.14
N LEU A 696 46.80 -0.41 2.79
CA LEU A 696 46.74 -0.55 4.25
C LEU A 696 47.47 -1.81 4.69
N ASP A 697 48.15 -1.77 5.84
CA ASP A 697 48.79 -2.96 6.43
C ASP A 697 47.77 -4.06 6.79
N ALA A 698 46.55 -3.64 7.16
CA ALA A 698 45.38 -4.49 7.34
C ALA A 698 44.09 -3.68 7.08
N LEU A 699 43.02 -4.35 6.62
CA LEU A 699 41.68 -3.73 6.59
C LEU A 699 41.12 -3.61 8.03
N PRO A 700 40.45 -2.51 8.40
CA PRO A 700 39.78 -2.41 9.68
C PRO A 700 38.61 -3.41 9.72
N LEU A 701 38.41 -4.06 10.87
CA LEU A 701 37.35 -5.06 11.07
C LEU A 701 36.39 -4.60 12.18
N THR A 702 35.11 -4.86 11.95
CA THR A 702 34.05 -4.78 12.97
C THR A 702 34.27 -5.83 14.07
N ALA A 703 33.60 -5.67 15.22
CA ALA A 703 33.61 -6.66 16.31
C ALA A 703 33.20 -8.09 15.88
N ASN A 704 32.48 -8.23 14.75
CA ASN A 704 32.07 -9.50 14.16
C ASN A 704 33.04 -10.03 13.08
N GLY A 705 34.27 -9.50 13.01
CA GLY A 705 35.33 -9.95 12.09
C GLY A 705 35.13 -9.60 10.61
N LYS A 706 34.06 -8.87 10.26
CA LYS A 706 33.79 -8.38 8.89
C LYS A 706 34.45 -7.02 8.67
N THR A 707 34.92 -6.73 7.46
CA THR A 707 35.48 -5.43 7.05
C THR A 707 34.58 -4.25 7.43
N ASP A 708 35.13 -3.30 8.19
CA ASP A 708 34.41 -2.11 8.61
C ASP A 708 34.41 -1.05 7.49
N LYS A 709 33.38 -1.12 6.64
CA LYS A 709 33.15 -0.14 5.57
C LYS A 709 32.76 1.25 6.07
N ARG A 710 32.46 1.45 7.37
CA ARG A 710 32.28 2.79 7.96
C ARG A 710 33.64 3.40 8.30
N ALA A 711 34.51 2.65 8.97
CA ALA A 711 35.89 3.06 9.24
C ALA A 711 36.65 3.38 7.94
N LEU A 712 36.50 2.55 6.89
CA LEU A 712 37.10 2.83 5.57
C LEU A 712 36.55 4.10 4.90
N ARG A 713 35.27 4.47 5.09
CA ARG A 713 34.74 5.75 4.58
C ARG A 713 35.35 6.95 5.32
N THR A 714 35.46 6.87 6.64
CA THR A 714 36.11 7.91 7.45
C THR A 714 37.56 8.09 7.02
N LEU A 715 38.33 6.99 6.91
CA LEU A 715 39.71 7.01 6.44
C LEU A 715 39.83 7.56 5.00
N ALA A 716 38.90 7.23 4.11
CA ALA A 716 38.89 7.75 2.75
C ALA A 716 38.67 9.27 2.68
N ALA A 717 37.93 9.85 3.64
CA ALA A 717 37.75 11.29 3.79
C ALA A 717 38.98 11.95 4.45
N GLU A 718 39.52 11.38 5.53
CA GLU A 718 40.75 11.86 6.19
C GLU A 718 41.93 11.93 5.22
N LEU A 719 42.08 10.93 4.35
CA LEU A 719 43.11 10.93 3.30
C LEU A 719 42.89 12.06 2.25
N ALA A 720 41.63 12.34 1.87
CA ALA A 720 41.30 13.43 0.95
C ALA A 720 41.60 14.83 1.52
N GLU A 721 41.55 14.97 2.85
CA GLU A 721 41.98 16.19 3.55
C GLU A 721 43.51 16.29 3.61
N GLN A 722 44.20 15.20 3.93
CA GLN A 722 45.67 15.16 4.08
C GLN A 722 46.41 15.41 2.77
N GLU A 723 45.98 14.82 1.65
CA GLU A 723 46.59 15.06 0.33
C GLU A 723 46.49 16.52 -0.10
N GLY A 724 45.44 17.22 0.33
CA GLY A 724 45.21 18.64 0.05
C GLY A 724 46.26 19.59 0.64
N ALA A 725 47.12 19.11 1.55
CA ALA A 725 48.17 19.90 2.20
C ALA A 725 49.58 19.60 1.69
N GLY A 726 49.77 18.64 0.76
CA GLY A 726 51.07 18.03 0.46
C GLY A 726 51.71 18.31 -0.90
N GLN A 727 51.00 18.90 -1.87
CA GLN A 727 51.53 19.15 -3.22
C GLN A 727 52.24 20.51 -3.36
N GLU A 728 53.26 20.59 -4.23
CA GLU A 728 53.95 21.85 -4.55
C GLU A 728 53.00 22.82 -5.28
N HIS A 729 52.44 23.76 -4.54
CA HIS A 729 51.42 24.69 -5.04
C HIS A 729 52.05 25.85 -5.86
N GLU A 730 52.32 25.63 -7.14
CA GLU A 730 52.55 26.74 -8.08
C GLU A 730 51.22 27.40 -8.49
N ALA A 731 51.11 28.71 -8.33
CA ALA A 731 49.90 29.46 -8.70
C ALA A 731 49.71 29.60 -10.24
N PRO A 732 48.45 29.72 -10.72
CA PRO A 732 48.12 30.10 -12.11
C PRO A 732 48.79 31.40 -12.56
N ARG A 733 49.36 31.42 -13.78
CA ARG A 733 50.21 32.50 -14.30
C ARG A 733 49.52 33.32 -15.41
N THR A 734 48.86 32.67 -16.37
CA THR A 734 48.16 33.34 -17.50
C THR A 734 46.71 33.67 -17.19
N ASP A 735 46.07 34.55 -17.98
CA ASP A 735 44.63 34.84 -17.82
C ASP A 735 43.73 33.67 -18.23
N THR A 736 44.19 32.80 -19.12
CA THR A 736 43.49 31.57 -19.49
C THR A 736 43.60 30.51 -18.39
N GLU A 737 44.77 30.40 -17.74
CA GLU A 737 44.96 29.59 -16.53
C GLU A 737 44.16 30.14 -15.33
N ARG A 738 44.11 31.46 -15.12
CA ARG A 738 43.29 32.08 -14.05
C ARG A 738 41.79 31.81 -14.24
N ARG A 739 41.26 32.07 -15.44
CA ARG A 739 39.86 31.74 -15.79
C ARG A 739 39.55 30.26 -15.58
N LEU A 740 40.48 29.37 -15.94
CA LEU A 740 40.36 27.94 -15.65
C LEU A 740 40.40 27.63 -14.16
N ALA A 741 41.28 28.25 -13.38
CA ALA A 741 41.38 28.00 -11.94
C ALA A 741 40.08 28.43 -11.23
N GLU A 742 39.52 29.58 -11.59
CA GLU A 742 38.23 30.07 -11.12
C GLU A 742 37.08 29.15 -11.56
N ALA A 743 37.11 28.63 -12.78
CA ALA A 743 36.12 27.68 -13.28
C ALA A 743 36.22 26.31 -12.57
N TRP A 744 37.43 25.79 -12.36
CA TRP A 744 37.70 24.55 -11.61
C TRP A 744 37.27 24.71 -10.15
N ALA A 745 37.66 25.79 -9.49
CA ALA A 745 37.26 26.11 -8.11
C ALA A 745 35.73 26.16 -7.98
N ALA A 746 35.04 26.85 -8.89
CA ALA A 746 33.57 26.93 -8.89
C ALA A 746 32.87 25.59 -9.20
N VAL A 747 33.41 24.79 -10.13
CA VAL A 747 32.83 23.51 -10.58
C VAL A 747 33.10 22.37 -9.60
N LEU A 748 34.27 22.37 -8.96
CA LEU A 748 34.67 21.43 -7.91
C LEU A 748 34.33 21.95 -6.50
N ARG A 749 33.73 23.15 -6.39
CA ARG A 749 33.35 23.84 -5.13
C ARG A 749 34.49 24.00 -4.11
N LEU A 750 35.73 24.05 -4.59
CA LEU A 750 36.93 24.21 -3.78
C LEU A 750 37.29 25.70 -3.60
N PRO A 751 38.00 26.06 -2.52
CA PRO A 751 38.74 27.32 -2.45
C PRO A 751 39.72 27.44 -3.62
N LEU A 752 39.86 28.64 -4.20
CA LEU A 752 40.73 28.90 -5.36
C LEU A 752 42.20 28.58 -5.06
N GLU A 753 42.57 28.74 -3.79
CA GLU A 753 43.88 28.45 -3.20
C GLU A 753 44.22 26.94 -3.19
N ARG A 754 43.30 26.05 -3.57
CA ARG A 754 43.58 24.62 -3.82
C ARG A 754 43.91 24.31 -5.28
N VAL A 755 43.68 25.24 -6.22
CA VAL A 755 43.79 24.97 -7.66
C VAL A 755 45.12 25.49 -8.23
N GLY A 756 46.18 24.71 -8.00
CA GLY A 756 47.51 24.99 -8.56
C GLY A 756 47.61 24.78 -10.08
N ARG A 757 48.59 25.41 -10.74
CA ARG A 757 48.78 25.39 -12.21
C ARG A 757 49.03 23.99 -12.77
N THR A 758 49.74 23.16 -12.01
CA THR A 758 50.06 21.76 -12.31
C THR A 758 49.02 20.77 -11.77
N ALA A 759 47.98 21.24 -11.08
CA ALA A 759 47.02 20.37 -10.43
C ALA A 759 46.23 19.54 -11.45
N HIS A 760 45.99 18.27 -11.11
CA HIS A 760 45.28 17.30 -11.93
C HIS A 760 43.79 17.32 -11.59
N PHE A 761 42.93 17.51 -12.61
CA PHE A 761 41.49 17.74 -12.44
C PHE A 761 40.83 16.66 -11.58
N PHE A 762 41.09 15.39 -11.91
CA PHE A 762 40.46 14.23 -11.27
C PHE A 762 40.92 13.98 -9.83
N ASP A 763 42.15 14.38 -9.50
CA ASP A 763 42.74 14.20 -8.17
C ASP A 763 42.15 15.23 -7.19
N LEU A 764 41.95 16.47 -7.64
CA LEU A 764 41.34 17.54 -6.84
C LEU A 764 39.86 17.29 -6.48
N GLY A 765 39.12 16.54 -7.32
CA GLY A 765 37.65 16.52 -7.24
C GLY A 765 36.95 16.16 -8.55
N GLY A 766 37.68 16.12 -9.67
CA GLY A 766 37.14 15.91 -11.00
C GLY A 766 36.46 14.57 -11.21
N THR A 767 35.40 14.60 -12.00
CA THR A 767 34.63 13.45 -12.49
C THR A 767 34.25 13.72 -13.95
N SER A 768 33.75 12.74 -14.69
CA SER A 768 33.21 13.01 -16.04
C SER A 768 32.07 14.04 -16.02
N LEU A 769 31.25 14.05 -14.96
CA LEU A 769 30.12 14.98 -14.83
C LEU A 769 30.59 16.40 -14.51
N SER A 770 31.53 16.57 -13.59
CA SER A 770 32.12 17.88 -13.30
C SER A 770 33.03 18.35 -14.45
N ALA A 771 33.64 17.45 -15.23
CA ALA A 771 34.31 17.82 -16.47
C ALA A 771 33.32 18.35 -17.54
N VAL A 772 32.10 17.81 -17.64
CA VAL A 772 31.04 18.42 -18.48
C VAL A 772 30.58 19.76 -17.91
N ARG A 773 30.38 19.90 -16.59
CA ARG A 773 30.10 21.22 -15.95
C ARG A 773 31.19 22.25 -16.25
N LEU A 774 32.45 21.81 -16.31
CA LEU A 774 33.62 22.62 -16.66
C LEU A 774 33.63 23.03 -18.15
N VAL A 775 33.36 22.10 -19.08
CA VAL A 775 33.14 22.39 -20.51
C VAL A 775 32.05 23.44 -20.71
N VAL A 776 30.93 23.26 -20.00
CA VAL A 776 29.77 24.16 -20.01
C VAL A 776 30.12 25.54 -19.47
N ARG A 777 30.77 25.62 -18.30
CA ARG A 777 31.17 26.89 -17.67
C ARG A 777 32.21 27.65 -18.48
N MET A 778 33.09 26.94 -19.18
CA MET A 778 34.07 27.50 -20.12
C MET A 778 33.52 27.61 -21.56
N GLU A 779 32.19 27.65 -21.69
CA GLU A 779 31.46 27.98 -22.92
C GLU A 779 31.87 27.16 -24.16
N ARG A 780 32.10 25.85 -23.96
CA ARG A 780 32.52 24.87 -24.98
C ARG A 780 33.91 25.09 -25.58
N ALA A 781 34.68 26.06 -25.09
CA ALA A 781 35.98 26.40 -25.67
C ALA A 781 37.04 25.29 -25.48
N PHE A 782 36.72 24.21 -24.76
CA PHE A 782 37.30 22.87 -24.94
C PHE A 782 36.23 21.79 -24.80
N THR A 783 36.52 20.55 -25.25
CA THR A 783 35.59 19.40 -25.10
C THR A 783 35.94 18.52 -23.89
N LEU A 784 35.04 17.61 -23.50
CA LEU A 784 35.32 16.59 -22.47
C LEU A 784 36.50 15.68 -22.85
N ARG A 785 36.70 15.41 -24.15
CA ARG A 785 37.86 14.66 -24.67
C ARG A 785 39.16 15.43 -24.45
N ASP A 786 39.10 16.75 -24.37
CA ASP A 786 40.27 17.59 -24.11
C ASP A 786 40.60 17.67 -22.62
N VAL A 787 39.61 17.76 -21.73
CA VAL A 787 39.82 17.64 -20.27
C VAL A 787 40.41 16.28 -19.90
N THR A 788 39.93 15.19 -20.51
CA THR A 788 40.44 13.83 -20.23
C THR A 788 41.80 13.54 -20.87
N ARG A 789 42.19 14.24 -21.95
CA ARG A 789 43.53 14.13 -22.58
C ARG A 789 44.57 15.11 -22.03
N ARG A 790 44.12 16.24 -21.49
CA ARG A 790 44.94 17.30 -20.90
C ARG A 790 44.38 17.63 -19.51
N PRO A 791 44.52 16.70 -18.54
CA PRO A 791 43.87 16.81 -17.24
C PRO A 791 44.61 17.72 -16.25
N THR A 792 45.73 18.35 -16.63
CA THR A 792 46.34 19.44 -15.86
C THR A 792 45.86 20.80 -16.35
N LEU A 793 45.77 21.77 -15.44
CA LEU A 793 45.19 23.08 -15.71
C LEU A 793 45.94 23.86 -16.80
N ASP A 794 47.28 23.84 -16.78
CA ASP A 794 48.10 24.48 -17.82
C ASP A 794 47.90 23.87 -19.22
N ALA A 795 47.84 22.54 -19.32
CA ALA A 795 47.66 21.84 -20.57
C ALA A 795 46.27 22.09 -21.20
N LEU A 796 45.25 22.35 -20.37
CA LEU A 796 43.91 22.71 -20.84
C LEU A 796 43.83 24.20 -21.22
N ALA A 797 44.56 25.08 -20.54
CA ALA A 797 44.59 26.51 -20.83
C ALA A 797 45.11 26.83 -22.24
N ALA A 798 46.13 26.10 -22.70
CA ALA A 798 46.76 26.31 -24.01
C ALA A 798 45.86 26.02 -25.23
N PHE A 799 44.63 25.55 -25.04
CA PHE A 799 43.68 25.18 -26.10
C PHE A 799 42.50 26.17 -26.25
N LEU A 800 42.27 27.05 -25.27
CA LEU A 800 40.97 27.67 -25.02
C LEU A 800 40.54 28.86 -25.90
N ASP A 801 41.45 29.56 -26.56
CA ASP A 801 41.18 30.96 -26.94
C ASP A 801 40.60 31.12 -28.39
N ASP A 802 39.40 30.54 -28.67
CA ASP A 802 38.68 30.54 -29.99
C ASP A 802 37.08 30.50 -29.86
N PRO A 803 36.21 31.24 -30.63
CA PRO A 803 34.78 31.55 -30.19
C PRO A 803 33.54 31.55 -31.20
N ARG A 804 32.24 31.40 -30.75
CA ARG A 804 30.90 32.03 -31.24
C ARG A 804 29.43 31.43 -30.87
N ALA A 805 28.51 32.17 -30.16
CA ALA A 805 26.98 32.40 -30.23
C ALA A 805 25.72 31.47 -29.75
N ASP A 806 24.45 32.03 -29.49
CA ASP A 806 23.11 31.53 -28.86
C ASP A 806 21.78 32.40 -29.26
N ALA A 807 20.41 32.38 -28.92
CA ALA A 807 19.25 31.60 -28.23
C ALA A 807 17.73 32.22 -28.26
N GLY A 808 16.57 31.48 -28.00
CA GLY A 808 15.16 31.91 -27.46
C GLY A 808 13.80 31.94 -28.34
N ALA A 809 12.45 32.02 -27.96
CA ALA A 809 11.48 31.76 -26.78
C ALA A 809 9.86 31.99 -26.96
N GLY A 810 8.85 31.38 -26.20
CA GLY A 810 7.37 31.84 -25.93
C GLY A 810 6.04 30.91 -25.88
N THR A 811 4.90 31.17 -25.08
CA THR A 811 3.61 30.30 -24.80
C THR A 811 2.20 30.95 -24.24
N VAL A 812 1.05 30.20 -23.89
CA VAL A 812 -0.13 30.40 -22.83
C VAL A 812 -1.72 30.01 -23.11
N ALA A 813 -2.69 29.86 -22.10
CA ALA A 813 -4.18 29.33 -22.05
C ALA A 813 -5.29 30.10 -21.11
N GLU A 814 -6.56 29.79 -20.58
CA GLU A 814 -7.65 28.69 -20.35
C GLU A 814 -9.11 29.13 -19.72
N GLY A 815 -10.20 28.28 -19.37
CA GLY A 815 -11.48 28.61 -18.52
C GLY A 815 -12.89 27.74 -18.45
N PRO A 816 -13.89 27.85 -17.44
CA PRO A 816 -15.09 26.89 -17.11
C PRO A 816 -16.51 27.31 -16.37
N GLU A 817 -17.43 26.35 -15.91
CA GLU A 817 -18.31 26.20 -14.61
C GLU A 817 -19.93 26.26 -14.33
N ASN A 818 -20.51 25.33 -13.45
CA ASN A 818 -21.60 25.21 -12.33
C ASN A 818 -23.26 25.28 -12.27
N PRO A 819 -24.02 24.72 -11.21
CA PRO A 819 -25.55 24.44 -11.06
C PRO A 819 -26.38 24.67 -9.65
N GLY A 820 -27.61 24.07 -9.36
CA GLY A 820 -28.50 24.20 -8.08
C GLY A 820 -29.81 23.29 -7.80
N ALA A 821 -30.58 23.33 -6.63
CA ALA A 821 -31.73 22.38 -6.19
C ALA A 821 -32.76 22.70 -4.97
N ALA A 822 -33.76 21.79 -4.59
CA ALA A 822 -34.62 21.54 -3.30
C ALA A 822 -36.11 22.13 -3.04
N ALA A 823 -37.08 21.76 -2.09
CA ALA A 823 -37.61 20.54 -1.31
C ALA A 823 -38.91 20.73 -0.32
N ALA A 824 -39.61 19.64 0.19
CA ALA A 824 -40.60 19.40 1.38
C ALA A 824 -42.13 19.89 1.40
N PRO A 825 -43.14 19.65 2.37
CA PRO A 825 -43.41 18.82 3.65
C PRO A 825 -44.86 18.10 3.86
N ALA A 826 -45.44 17.78 5.10
CA ALA A 826 -46.69 16.92 5.37
C ALA A 826 -47.49 16.97 6.76
N GLN A 827 -48.57 16.14 6.98
CA GLN A 827 -49.35 15.76 8.24
C GLN A 827 -50.49 14.69 7.95
N ASP A 828 -51.33 13.98 8.79
CA ASP A 828 -51.53 13.59 10.25
C ASP A 828 -52.70 12.50 10.42
N ALA A 829 -52.96 11.81 11.58
CA ALA A 829 -54.00 10.72 11.76
C ALA A 829 -54.46 10.28 13.21
N ALA A 830 -55.71 9.74 13.41
CA ALA A 830 -56.19 9.25 14.75
C ALA A 830 -57.39 8.23 14.91
N ALA A 831 -58.12 7.77 13.86
CA ALA A 831 -59.50 7.24 14.06
C ALA A 831 -59.81 5.74 13.74
N ALA A 832 -58.87 4.96 13.20
CA ALA A 832 -59.24 3.92 12.21
C ALA A 832 -59.31 2.42 12.65
N HIS A 833 -58.93 2.01 13.87
CA HIS A 833 -58.70 0.57 14.11
C HIS A 833 -59.94 -0.35 14.02
N ARG A 834 -61.10 0.09 14.51
CA ARG A 834 -62.22 -0.79 14.91
C ARG A 834 -63.05 -1.41 13.76
N THR A 835 -62.51 -1.45 12.54
CA THR A 835 -63.20 -1.87 11.31
C THR A 835 -62.34 -2.75 10.38
N ALA A 836 -61.32 -3.45 10.91
CA ALA A 836 -60.35 -4.22 10.12
C ALA A 836 -60.37 -5.74 10.38
N LEU A 837 -61.51 -6.40 10.16
CA LEU A 837 -61.60 -7.88 10.11
C LEU A 837 -62.38 -8.45 8.91
N ASP A 838 -63.06 -7.62 8.11
CA ASP A 838 -63.88 -8.05 6.96
C ASP A 838 -63.10 -8.17 5.63
N ALA A 839 -61.76 -8.09 5.66
CA ALA A 839 -60.90 -8.04 4.47
C ALA A 839 -60.20 -9.38 4.19
N THR A 840 -60.29 -9.87 2.95
CA THR A 840 -59.57 -11.07 2.50
C THR A 840 -58.04 -10.85 2.57
N PRO A 841 -57.26 -11.79 3.14
CA PRO A 841 -55.80 -11.69 3.18
C PRO A 841 -55.16 -11.64 1.79
N PHE A 842 -53.84 -11.45 1.76
CA PHE A 842 -53.05 -11.63 0.54
C PHE A 842 -52.86 -13.12 0.25
N GLU A 843 -52.86 -13.47 -1.03
CA GLU A 843 -52.18 -14.69 -1.47
C GLU A 843 -50.67 -14.45 -1.33
N VAL A 844 -49.97 -15.39 -0.69
CA VAL A 844 -48.55 -15.24 -0.31
C VAL A 844 -47.79 -16.53 -0.60
N VAL A 845 -46.50 -16.37 -0.92
CA VAL A 845 -45.62 -17.52 -1.10
C VAL A 845 -45.34 -18.14 0.28
N ARG A 846 -45.71 -19.40 0.45
CA ARG A 846 -45.25 -20.24 1.58
C ARG A 846 -44.19 -21.20 1.04
N THR A 847 -43.09 -21.33 1.77
CA THR A 847 -42.03 -22.31 1.50
C THR A 847 -41.60 -22.90 2.84
N GLU A 848 -41.26 -24.18 2.86
CA GLU A 848 -40.83 -24.86 4.09
C GLU A 848 -39.61 -24.15 4.72
N GLY A 849 -39.62 -23.98 6.04
CA GLY A 849 -38.58 -23.26 6.79
C GLY A 849 -38.54 -21.73 6.58
N ARG A 850 -39.51 -21.13 5.89
CA ARG A 850 -39.53 -19.69 5.57
C ARG A 850 -40.85 -19.04 6.02
N PRO A 851 -40.84 -17.76 6.47
CA PRO A 851 -42.07 -17.03 6.81
C PRO A 851 -42.93 -16.81 5.55
N ALA A 852 -44.17 -16.35 5.74
CA ALA A 852 -45.00 -15.94 4.61
C ALA A 852 -44.37 -14.72 3.90
N VAL A 853 -44.24 -14.79 2.57
CA VAL A 853 -43.66 -13.70 1.77
C VAL A 853 -44.68 -13.15 0.77
N LEU A 854 -44.97 -11.86 0.88
CA LEU A 854 -45.62 -11.05 -0.16
C LEU A 854 -44.53 -10.33 -0.95
N THR A 855 -44.55 -10.44 -2.28
CA THR A 855 -43.66 -9.69 -3.17
C THR A 855 -44.51 -8.76 -4.04
N LEU A 856 -44.07 -7.51 -4.20
CA LEU A 856 -44.76 -6.54 -5.06
C LEU A 856 -44.21 -6.61 -6.50
N ASP A 857 -45.11 -6.82 -7.46
CA ASP A 857 -44.77 -6.90 -8.89
C ASP A 857 -44.65 -5.50 -9.50
N GLY A 858 -43.43 -4.95 -9.53
CA GLY A 858 -43.15 -3.65 -10.16
C GLY A 858 -41.96 -2.90 -9.55
N PRO A 859 -41.78 -1.61 -9.88
CA PRO A 859 -40.97 -0.71 -9.08
C PRO A 859 -41.61 -0.53 -7.68
N ALA A 860 -40.80 -0.12 -6.70
CA ALA A 860 -41.31 0.21 -5.37
C ALA A 860 -42.30 1.40 -5.44
N PRO A 861 -43.33 1.47 -4.57
CA PRO A 861 -44.24 2.61 -4.52
C PRO A 861 -43.51 3.92 -4.21
N ASP A 862 -43.85 5.00 -4.92
CA ASP A 862 -43.28 6.35 -4.67
C ASP A 862 -43.60 6.85 -3.25
N ASP A 863 -44.74 6.46 -2.69
CA ASP A 863 -45.09 6.59 -1.28
C ASP A 863 -45.44 5.21 -0.67
N PRO A 864 -44.47 4.55 -0.01
CA PRO A 864 -44.70 3.29 0.69
C PRO A 864 -45.69 3.38 1.87
N ALA A 865 -45.83 4.55 2.49
CA ALA A 865 -46.73 4.75 3.62
C ALA A 865 -48.19 4.84 3.14
N ALA A 866 -48.46 5.57 2.06
CA ALA A 866 -49.76 5.60 1.41
C ALA A 866 -50.20 4.21 0.92
N TRP A 867 -49.30 3.46 0.27
CA TRP A 867 -49.56 2.08 -0.15
C TRP A 867 -49.89 1.16 1.04
N CYS A 868 -49.11 1.25 2.12
CA CYS A 868 -49.38 0.50 3.35
C CYS A 868 -50.71 0.88 3.99
N ALA A 869 -51.13 2.15 3.93
CA ALA A 869 -52.43 2.60 4.46
C ALA A 869 -53.61 1.99 3.67
N GLU A 870 -53.53 1.96 2.34
CA GLU A 870 -54.55 1.37 1.47
C GLU A 870 -54.72 -0.14 1.74
N GLN A 871 -53.59 -0.87 1.83
CA GLN A 871 -53.60 -2.32 2.00
C GLN A 871 -53.68 -2.77 3.47
N ALA A 872 -53.77 -1.85 4.43
CA ALA A 872 -53.60 -2.11 5.86
C ALA A 872 -54.57 -3.18 6.41
N GLY A 873 -55.81 -3.23 5.94
CA GLY A 873 -56.77 -4.25 6.36
C GLY A 873 -56.36 -5.67 5.94
N ARG A 874 -55.85 -5.81 4.71
CA ARG A 874 -55.40 -7.09 4.15
C ARG A 874 -54.07 -7.56 4.74
N LEU A 875 -53.15 -6.61 4.99
CA LEU A 875 -51.88 -6.88 5.69
C LEU A 875 -52.14 -7.43 7.10
N ARG A 876 -53.00 -6.76 7.89
CA ARG A 876 -53.38 -7.24 9.23
C ARG A 876 -54.09 -8.59 9.21
N ALA A 877 -55.00 -8.84 8.25
CA ALA A 877 -55.64 -10.15 8.09
C ALA A 877 -54.63 -11.28 7.77
N THR A 878 -53.63 -10.99 6.92
CA THR A 878 -52.57 -11.96 6.54
C THR A 878 -51.66 -12.27 7.73
N VAL A 879 -51.30 -11.25 8.52
CA VAL A 879 -50.52 -11.42 9.76
C VAL A 879 -51.32 -12.19 10.81
N ALA A 880 -52.62 -11.96 10.96
CA ALA A 880 -53.46 -12.75 11.87
C ALA A 880 -53.52 -14.25 11.49
N GLU A 881 -53.54 -14.58 10.19
CA GLU A 881 -53.50 -15.98 9.75
C GLU A 881 -52.12 -16.63 9.97
N HIS A 882 -51.01 -15.93 9.69
CA HIS A 882 -49.66 -16.52 9.63
C HIS A 882 -48.75 -16.23 10.83
N GLY A 883 -49.09 -15.26 11.68
CA GLY A 883 -48.25 -14.73 12.76
C GLY A 883 -47.16 -13.76 12.30
N ALA A 884 -46.55 -13.99 11.13
CA ALA A 884 -45.59 -13.05 10.53
C ALA A 884 -45.74 -12.97 9.00
N LEU A 885 -45.41 -11.81 8.44
CA LEU A 885 -45.43 -11.52 7.01
C LEU A 885 -44.22 -10.66 6.61
N LEU A 886 -43.41 -11.14 5.67
CA LEU A 886 -42.40 -10.31 5.00
C LEU A 886 -43.00 -9.73 3.71
N VAL A 887 -42.93 -8.40 3.58
CA VAL A 887 -43.30 -7.65 2.37
C VAL A 887 -42.03 -7.20 1.66
N ARG A 888 -41.86 -7.63 0.41
CA ARG A 888 -40.70 -7.35 -0.44
C ARG A 888 -41.02 -6.37 -1.57
N GLY A 889 -40.05 -5.51 -1.88
CA GLY A 889 -40.18 -4.47 -2.91
C GLY A 889 -40.80 -3.16 -2.41
N LEU A 890 -40.96 -2.99 -1.09
CA LEU A 890 -41.62 -1.82 -0.50
C LEU A 890 -40.72 -0.56 -0.45
N GLY A 891 -39.41 -0.69 -0.66
CA GLY A 891 -38.52 0.47 -0.90
C GLY A 891 -38.10 1.27 0.33
N LEU A 892 -38.20 0.72 1.54
CA LEU A 892 -37.88 1.44 2.79
C LEU A 892 -36.37 1.73 2.95
N ARG A 893 -35.93 2.95 2.58
CA ARG A 893 -34.50 3.36 2.59
C ARG A 893 -34.08 4.34 3.69
N ASN A 894 -35.02 4.93 4.42
CA ASN A 894 -34.74 5.87 5.53
C ASN A 894 -35.76 5.73 6.67
N ALA A 895 -35.45 6.29 7.83
CA ALA A 895 -36.27 6.17 9.03
C ALA A 895 -37.59 6.97 8.98
N ASP A 896 -37.65 8.08 8.25
CA ASP A 896 -38.88 8.88 8.11
C ASP A 896 -39.95 8.16 7.29
N THR A 897 -39.56 7.47 6.22
CA THR A 897 -40.45 6.58 5.46
C THR A 897 -40.95 5.42 6.34
N VAL A 898 -40.09 4.85 7.19
CA VAL A 898 -40.51 3.83 8.18
C VAL A 898 -41.47 4.40 9.22
N ALA A 899 -41.27 5.64 9.67
CA ALA A 899 -42.20 6.33 10.57
C ALA A 899 -43.57 6.56 9.91
N GLY A 900 -43.58 6.87 8.60
CA GLY A 900 -44.79 6.93 7.80
C GLY A 900 -45.54 5.60 7.74
N VAL A 901 -44.84 4.51 7.40
CA VAL A 901 -45.41 3.15 7.37
C VAL A 901 -45.91 2.70 8.75
N GLY A 902 -45.18 3.04 9.82
CA GLY A 902 -45.61 2.79 11.20
C GLY A 902 -46.96 3.43 11.52
N ARG A 903 -47.13 4.72 11.19
CA ARG A 903 -48.40 5.45 11.36
C ARG A 903 -49.53 4.98 10.44
N ALA A 904 -49.22 4.28 9.34
CA ALA A 904 -50.20 3.72 8.42
C ALA A 904 -50.70 2.32 8.86
N LEU A 905 -49.81 1.48 9.40
CA LEU A 905 -50.11 0.09 9.76
C LEU A 905 -50.52 -0.10 11.22
N LEU A 906 -50.02 0.72 12.14
CA LEU A 906 -50.30 0.65 13.58
C LEU A 906 -51.33 1.71 13.98
N HIS A 907 -51.99 1.53 15.11
CA HIS A 907 -53.03 2.44 15.62
C HIS A 907 -52.56 3.21 16.84
N GLN A 908 -51.61 2.64 17.57
CA GLN A 908 -50.80 3.33 18.55
C GLN A 908 -49.36 2.84 18.42
N VAL A 909 -48.44 3.74 18.05
CA VAL A 909 -47.00 3.46 18.18
C VAL A 909 -46.63 3.53 19.66
N MET A 910 -46.01 2.46 20.15
CA MET A 910 -45.61 2.31 21.55
C MET A 910 -44.24 2.96 21.77
N THR A 911 -44.12 3.76 22.83
CA THR A 911 -42.81 4.24 23.30
C THR A 911 -42.19 3.20 24.23
N GLU A 912 -40.98 2.72 23.92
CA GLU A 912 -40.27 1.78 24.78
C GLU A 912 -39.88 2.42 26.12
N ARG A 913 -40.04 1.68 27.23
CA ARG A 913 -39.73 2.15 28.61
C ARG A 913 -39.11 1.09 29.54
N GLU A 914 -38.91 -0.14 29.08
CA GLU A 914 -38.38 -1.25 29.91
C GLU A 914 -37.33 -2.09 29.14
N GLY A 915 -36.61 -1.48 28.20
CA GLY A 915 -35.70 -2.16 27.29
C GLY A 915 -34.63 -3.01 27.98
N PHE A 916 -34.21 -4.09 27.32
CA PHE A 916 -33.15 -4.98 27.84
C PHE A 916 -31.73 -4.53 27.42
N ALA A 917 -31.63 -3.75 26.33
CA ALA A 917 -30.40 -3.21 25.75
C ALA A 917 -30.71 -1.87 25.07
N LEU A 918 -29.69 -1.08 24.73
CA LEU A 918 -29.89 0.22 24.08
C LEU A 918 -30.48 0.07 22.67
N ARG A 919 -31.26 1.10 22.28
CA ARG A 919 -31.75 1.33 20.92
C ARG A 919 -31.63 2.82 20.60
N GLN A 920 -31.17 3.14 19.40
CA GLN A 920 -31.05 4.51 18.92
C GLN A 920 -32.40 4.97 18.37
N ARG A 921 -32.88 6.17 18.73
CA ARG A 921 -34.07 6.76 18.11
C ARG A 921 -33.70 7.31 16.73
N LEU A 922 -34.18 6.64 15.68
CA LEU A 922 -33.84 6.96 14.28
C LEU A 922 -34.79 8.00 13.67
N ALA A 923 -36.05 8.01 14.10
CA ALA A 923 -37.05 9.02 13.79
C ALA A 923 -38.11 9.04 14.91
N ASP A 924 -39.20 9.81 14.77
CA ASP A 924 -40.28 9.74 15.76
C ASP A 924 -41.03 8.41 15.70
N GLY A 925 -41.16 7.75 16.85
CA GLY A 925 -41.70 6.39 16.97
C GLY A 925 -40.82 5.27 16.39
N VAL A 926 -39.65 5.58 15.80
CA VAL A 926 -38.77 4.60 15.13
C VAL A 926 -37.45 4.46 15.86
N TYR A 927 -37.12 3.22 16.21
CA TYR A 927 -35.90 2.83 16.90
C TYR A 927 -34.97 2.05 15.97
N SER A 928 -33.71 1.84 16.36
CA SER A 928 -32.88 0.77 15.80
C SER A 928 -33.35 -0.58 16.33
N SER A 929 -32.95 -1.69 15.69
CA SER A 929 -32.88 -2.97 16.40
C SER A 929 -31.94 -2.84 17.61
N SER A 930 -32.14 -3.66 18.64
CA SER A 930 -31.31 -3.65 19.85
C SER A 930 -29.82 -3.72 19.54
N GLU A 931 -29.02 -2.91 20.23
CA GLU A 931 -27.56 -2.99 20.20
C GLU A 931 -27.12 -4.32 20.84
N TRP A 932 -26.73 -5.27 19.99
CA TRP A 932 -26.31 -6.63 20.37
C TRP A 932 -25.11 -7.03 19.50
N PRO A 933 -24.07 -7.68 20.04
CA PRO A 933 -22.81 -7.95 19.31
C PRO A 933 -23.04 -8.68 17.99
N VAL A 934 -22.46 -8.17 16.89
CA VAL A 934 -22.76 -8.63 15.51
C VAL A 934 -22.32 -10.07 15.23
N ASP A 935 -21.39 -10.55 16.03
CA ASP A 935 -20.81 -11.89 16.08
C ASP A 935 -21.60 -12.88 16.95
N GLN A 936 -22.75 -12.48 17.50
CA GLN A 936 -23.55 -13.28 18.43
C GLN A 936 -24.99 -13.46 17.96
N PRO A 937 -25.54 -14.69 18.03
CA PRO A 937 -26.97 -14.91 17.89
C PRO A 937 -27.70 -14.25 19.07
N MET A 938 -28.83 -13.62 18.79
CA MET A 938 -29.79 -13.16 19.78
C MET A 938 -30.88 -14.23 19.85
N CYS A 939 -30.94 -14.97 20.97
CA CYS A 939 -31.85 -16.11 21.12
C CYS A 939 -33.32 -15.73 20.94
N MET A 940 -34.15 -16.71 20.57
CA MET A 940 -35.60 -16.51 20.40
C MET A 940 -36.25 -15.95 21.66
N HIS A 941 -37.00 -14.86 21.49
CA HIS A 941 -37.73 -14.19 22.54
C HIS A 941 -38.95 -13.44 21.98
N HIS A 942 -39.87 -13.08 22.87
CA HIS A 942 -40.91 -12.09 22.58
C HIS A 942 -40.51 -10.73 23.14
N GLU A 943 -40.82 -9.64 22.42
CA GLU A 943 -40.44 -8.28 22.80
C GLU A 943 -41.15 -7.86 24.10
N LEU A 944 -40.36 -7.41 25.09
CA LEU A 944 -40.80 -6.98 26.42
C LEU A 944 -41.66 -8.02 27.18
N SER A 945 -41.49 -9.33 26.95
CA SER A 945 -42.43 -10.35 27.46
C SER A 945 -42.52 -10.46 29.01
N TYR A 946 -41.63 -9.80 29.76
CA TYR A 946 -41.68 -9.67 31.21
C TYR A 946 -42.55 -8.49 31.68
N ALA A 947 -42.78 -7.49 30.83
CA ALA A 947 -43.49 -6.25 31.14
C ALA A 947 -45.00 -6.45 31.24
N ARG A 948 -45.69 -5.50 31.90
CA ARG A 948 -47.17 -5.50 31.98
C ARG A 948 -47.86 -4.97 30.73
N GLU A 949 -47.15 -4.20 29.92
CA GLU A 949 -47.62 -3.67 28.65
C GLU A 949 -46.58 -4.06 27.61
N VAL A 950 -47.00 -4.85 26.62
CA VAL A 950 -46.13 -5.41 25.58
C VAL A 950 -46.64 -4.95 24.21
N PRO A 951 -45.77 -4.73 23.21
CA PRO A 951 -46.25 -4.46 21.85
C PRO A 951 -47.02 -5.69 21.35
N GLY A 952 -48.20 -5.49 20.78
CA GLY A 952 -48.93 -6.55 20.09
C GLY A 952 -48.36 -6.81 18.69
N THR A 953 -47.93 -5.74 18.00
CA THR A 953 -47.34 -5.81 16.66
C THR A 953 -45.94 -5.19 16.65
N LEU A 954 -45.02 -5.81 15.92
CA LEU A 954 -43.69 -5.28 15.62
C LEU A 954 -43.53 -5.08 14.12
N LEU A 955 -42.89 -3.98 13.73
CA LEU A 955 -42.44 -3.73 12.37
C LEU A 955 -40.91 -3.69 12.37
N PHE A 956 -40.26 -4.56 11.58
CA PHE A 956 -38.83 -4.52 11.31
C PHE A 956 -38.61 -4.12 9.85
N ALA A 957 -37.93 -3.01 9.59
CA ALA A 957 -37.70 -2.48 8.25
C ALA A 957 -36.20 -2.41 7.92
N CYS A 958 -35.81 -2.94 6.77
CA CYS A 958 -34.40 -3.08 6.39
C CYS A 958 -33.89 -1.87 5.58
N LEU A 959 -33.33 -0.87 6.27
CA LEU A 959 -32.73 0.32 5.67
C LEU A 959 -31.40 0.02 4.96
N THR A 960 -30.65 -0.97 5.46
CA THR A 960 -29.44 -1.53 4.85
C THR A 960 -29.36 -3.01 5.20
N ALA A 961 -29.31 -3.87 4.18
CA ALA A 961 -29.10 -5.31 4.35
C ALA A 961 -27.60 -5.62 4.48
N PRO A 962 -27.21 -6.60 5.34
CA PRO A 962 -25.83 -7.02 5.49
C PRO A 962 -25.31 -7.72 4.23
N GLU A 963 -23.99 -7.89 4.15
CA GLU A 963 -23.33 -8.67 3.08
C GLU A 963 -23.61 -10.16 3.25
N SER A 964 -23.61 -10.65 4.50
CA SER A 964 -23.95 -12.03 4.86
C SER A 964 -24.74 -12.11 6.18
N GLY A 965 -25.55 -13.17 6.33
CA GLY A 965 -26.27 -13.47 7.58
C GLY A 965 -27.35 -12.45 7.97
N GLY A 966 -27.46 -12.18 9.28
CA GLY A 966 -28.25 -11.08 9.85
C GLY A 966 -29.77 -11.23 9.78
N VAL A 967 -30.24 -12.42 9.43
CA VAL A 967 -31.66 -12.83 9.38
C VAL A 967 -32.34 -12.48 10.71
N THR A 968 -33.57 -11.96 10.62
CA THR A 968 -34.51 -11.93 11.74
C THR A 968 -35.37 -13.18 11.63
N GLY A 969 -35.00 -14.24 12.36
CA GLY A 969 -35.78 -15.47 12.40
C GLY A 969 -37.07 -15.28 13.20
N VAL A 970 -38.13 -16.02 12.86
CA VAL A 970 -39.40 -16.01 13.60
C VAL A 970 -39.91 -17.44 13.86
N SER A 971 -40.52 -17.71 15.01
CA SER A 971 -41.01 -19.04 15.41
C SER A 971 -42.42 -18.95 15.99
N ASP A 972 -43.34 -19.83 15.56
CA ASP A 972 -44.73 -19.83 16.05
C ASP A 972 -44.81 -20.47 17.44
N SER A 973 -45.07 -19.64 18.45
CA SER A 973 -45.03 -20.06 19.84
C SER A 973 -46.20 -20.96 20.25
N PHE A 974 -47.21 -21.15 19.39
CA PHE A 974 -48.20 -22.23 19.57
C PHE A 974 -47.61 -23.60 19.21
N GLU A 975 -46.67 -23.66 18.27
CA GLU A 975 -45.96 -24.87 17.88
C GLU A 975 -44.81 -25.19 18.83
N VAL A 976 -44.06 -24.17 19.28
CA VAL A 976 -43.05 -24.32 20.33
C VAL A 976 -43.66 -24.87 21.62
N LEU A 977 -44.82 -24.35 22.06
CA LEU A 977 -45.54 -24.86 23.23
C LEU A 977 -45.93 -26.35 23.08
N ARG A 978 -46.24 -26.78 21.84
CA ARG A 978 -46.63 -28.16 21.52
C ARG A 978 -45.44 -29.13 21.46
N ALA A 979 -44.23 -28.62 21.23
CA ALA A 979 -43.01 -29.40 21.05
C ALA A 979 -42.09 -29.46 22.30
N LEU A 980 -42.36 -28.64 23.32
CA LEU A 980 -41.64 -28.67 24.60
C LEU A 980 -42.01 -29.88 25.47
N PRO A 981 -41.12 -30.35 26.36
CA PRO A 981 -41.43 -31.40 27.34
C PRO A 981 -42.61 -31.02 28.25
N ALA A 982 -43.56 -31.95 28.43
CA ALA A 982 -44.81 -31.67 29.12
C ALA A 982 -44.66 -31.39 30.62
N ASP A 983 -43.62 -31.97 31.25
CA ASP A 983 -43.21 -31.70 32.62
C ASP A 983 -42.58 -30.30 32.77
N LEU A 984 -41.72 -29.90 31.82
CA LEU A 984 -41.15 -28.56 31.75
C LEU A 984 -42.24 -27.48 31.58
N VAL A 985 -43.20 -27.72 30.68
CA VAL A 985 -44.36 -26.83 30.49
C VAL A 985 -45.22 -26.78 31.75
N ALA A 986 -45.61 -27.92 32.33
CA ALA A 986 -46.43 -27.95 33.55
C ALA A 986 -45.75 -27.26 34.74
N ARG A 987 -44.41 -27.30 34.82
CA ARG A 987 -43.64 -26.57 35.83
C ARG A 987 -43.66 -25.06 35.60
N PHE A 988 -43.41 -24.60 34.38
CA PHE A 988 -43.48 -23.18 34.05
C PHE A 988 -44.90 -22.59 34.04
N GLU A 989 -45.94 -23.41 33.91
CA GLU A 989 -47.35 -23.01 34.06
C GLU A 989 -47.83 -22.98 35.52
N SER A 990 -47.11 -23.62 36.45
CA SER A 990 -47.45 -23.63 37.88
C SER A 990 -46.57 -22.69 38.72
N GLU A 991 -45.30 -22.53 38.37
CA GLU A 991 -44.39 -21.58 39.03
C GLU A 991 -44.35 -20.19 38.35
N GLY A 992 -44.57 -20.13 37.03
CA GLY A 992 -44.13 -19.01 36.21
C GLY A 992 -42.60 -18.97 36.06
N TRP A 993 -42.07 -17.88 35.51
CA TRP A 993 -40.63 -17.58 35.51
C TRP A 993 -40.31 -16.29 36.24
N LEU A 994 -39.07 -16.18 36.70
CA LEU A 994 -38.56 -15.09 37.51
C LEU A 994 -37.31 -14.54 36.84
N VAL A 995 -37.28 -13.25 36.53
CA VAL A 995 -36.06 -12.58 36.03
C VAL A 995 -35.45 -11.71 37.13
N ASP A 996 -34.18 -11.99 37.44
CA ASP A 996 -33.32 -11.06 38.17
C ASP A 996 -32.65 -10.15 37.13
N ARG A 997 -32.64 -8.82 37.36
CA ARG A 997 -31.88 -7.83 36.57
C ARG A 997 -31.05 -6.95 37.48
N ASN A 998 -29.82 -6.65 37.08
CA ASN A 998 -28.94 -5.68 37.71
C ASN A 998 -28.80 -4.48 36.77
N TYR A 999 -29.16 -3.29 37.24
CA TYR A 999 -28.92 -2.03 36.55
C TYR A 999 -27.68 -1.36 37.17
N THR A 1000 -26.57 -1.39 36.43
CA THR A 1000 -25.30 -0.80 36.83
C THR A 1000 -24.69 -0.01 35.68
N ASN A 1001 -23.77 0.90 35.98
CA ASN A 1001 -23.03 1.65 34.96
C ASN A 1001 -21.79 0.91 34.42
N THR A 1002 -21.56 -0.34 34.83
CA THR A 1002 -20.39 -1.16 34.44
C THR A 1002 -20.76 -2.44 33.71
N VAL A 1003 -21.97 -2.98 33.93
CA VAL A 1003 -22.46 -4.24 33.34
C VAL A 1003 -23.97 -4.14 33.11
N GLY A 1004 -24.42 -4.28 31.87
CA GLY A 1004 -25.84 -4.20 31.51
C GLY A 1004 -26.26 -2.81 31.05
N VAL A 1005 -27.35 -2.28 31.62
CA VAL A 1005 -27.94 -0.98 31.25
C VAL A 1005 -28.01 -0.10 32.50
N GLY A 1006 -27.54 1.15 32.38
CA GLY A 1006 -27.58 2.14 33.47
C GLY A 1006 -29.00 2.65 33.77
N LEU A 1007 -29.19 3.21 34.96
CA LEU A 1007 -30.51 3.68 35.44
C LEU A 1007 -31.16 4.70 34.50
N ALA A 1008 -30.37 5.65 33.99
CA ALA A 1008 -30.83 6.70 33.09
C ALA A 1008 -31.41 6.14 31.79
N ASP A 1009 -30.72 5.17 31.18
CA ASP A 1009 -31.13 4.54 29.93
C ASP A 1009 -32.29 3.55 30.14
N ALA A 1010 -32.34 2.88 31.29
CA ALA A 1010 -33.38 1.90 31.63
C ALA A 1010 -34.73 2.53 32.00
N PHE A 1011 -34.73 3.65 32.74
CA PHE A 1011 -35.94 4.27 33.30
C PHE A 1011 -36.22 5.70 32.77
N GLY A 1012 -35.34 6.26 31.93
CA GLY A 1012 -35.42 7.67 31.50
C GLY A 1012 -35.10 8.68 32.61
N THR A 1013 -34.61 8.22 33.77
CA THR A 1013 -34.31 9.05 34.95
C THR A 1013 -33.33 8.33 35.87
N THR A 1014 -32.61 9.08 36.70
CA THR A 1014 -31.82 8.56 37.84
C THR A 1014 -32.48 8.85 39.19
N ASP A 1015 -33.65 9.49 39.22
CA ASP A 1015 -34.38 9.72 40.47
C ASP A 1015 -34.91 8.41 41.05
N ARG A 1016 -34.32 8.03 42.19
CA ARG A 1016 -34.72 6.87 42.98
C ARG A 1016 -36.19 6.89 43.37
N ALA A 1017 -36.80 8.04 43.65
CA ALA A 1017 -38.22 8.09 44.04
C ALA A 1017 -39.14 7.76 42.85
N ALA A 1018 -38.88 8.33 41.67
CA ALA A 1018 -39.56 7.96 40.43
C ALA A 1018 -39.38 6.48 40.07
N ILE A 1019 -38.18 5.92 40.25
CA ILE A 1019 -37.89 4.50 39.97
C ILE A 1019 -38.61 3.57 40.97
N GLU A 1020 -38.58 3.86 42.27
CA GLU A 1020 -39.30 3.06 43.28
C GLU A 1020 -40.83 3.11 43.06
N ALA A 1021 -41.37 4.27 42.65
CA ALA A 1021 -42.77 4.39 42.24
C ALA A 1021 -43.08 3.59 40.95
N TYR A 1022 -42.16 3.58 39.98
CA TYR A 1022 -42.27 2.79 38.75
C TYR A 1022 -42.31 1.29 39.04
N CYS A 1023 -41.39 0.81 39.89
CA CYS A 1023 -41.35 -0.56 40.39
C CYS A 1023 -42.68 -0.95 41.05
N ALA A 1024 -43.14 -0.16 42.01
CA ALA A 1024 -44.34 -0.44 42.80
C ALA A 1024 -45.60 -0.49 41.93
N ALA A 1025 -45.76 0.43 40.97
CA ALA A 1025 -46.89 0.45 40.04
C ALA A 1025 -46.98 -0.80 39.14
N ARG A 1026 -45.86 -1.53 38.99
CA ARG A 1026 -45.75 -2.76 38.16
C ARG A 1026 -45.59 -4.04 38.99
N GLY A 1027 -45.46 -3.94 40.31
CA GLY A 1027 -45.18 -5.10 41.17
C GLY A 1027 -43.79 -5.70 40.94
N ILE A 1028 -42.80 -4.87 40.62
CA ILE A 1028 -41.40 -5.25 40.51
C ILE A 1028 -40.76 -5.13 41.91
N GLU A 1029 -40.11 -6.19 42.39
CA GLU A 1029 -39.31 -6.13 43.61
C GLU A 1029 -38.02 -5.34 43.32
N CYS A 1030 -37.73 -4.29 44.08
CA CYS A 1030 -36.59 -3.39 43.83
C CYS A 1030 -35.71 -3.23 45.08
N ARG A 1031 -34.41 -3.50 44.93
CA ARG A 1031 -33.39 -3.51 46.00
C ARG A 1031 -32.15 -2.74 45.55
N TRP A 1032 -31.83 -1.66 46.25
CA TRP A 1032 -30.62 -0.87 46.02
C TRP A 1032 -29.41 -1.48 46.74
N GLU A 1033 -28.25 -1.44 46.10
CA GLU A 1033 -26.96 -1.84 46.68
C GLU A 1033 -26.13 -0.60 47.11
N PRO A 1034 -25.09 -0.75 47.95
CA PRO A 1034 -24.37 0.39 48.53
C PRO A 1034 -23.69 1.35 47.54
N GLY A 1035 -23.42 0.90 46.30
CA GLY A 1035 -22.85 1.74 45.24
C GLY A 1035 -23.85 2.65 44.51
N GLY A 1036 -25.15 2.52 44.79
CA GLY A 1036 -26.22 3.20 44.05
C GLY A 1036 -26.82 2.39 42.89
N ASP A 1037 -26.27 1.21 42.61
CA ASP A 1037 -26.85 0.25 41.66
C ASP A 1037 -28.21 -0.29 42.14
N LEU A 1038 -29.06 -0.67 41.19
CA LEU A 1038 -30.38 -1.25 41.47
C LEU A 1038 -30.46 -2.70 41.01
N ARG A 1039 -30.81 -3.60 41.92
CA ARG A 1039 -31.30 -4.94 41.60
C ARG A 1039 -32.81 -4.93 41.51
N THR A 1040 -33.37 -5.55 40.48
CA THR A 1040 -34.82 -5.77 40.35
C THR A 1040 -35.15 -7.23 40.11
N ARG A 1041 -36.31 -7.66 40.60
CA ARG A 1041 -36.83 -9.01 40.44
C ARG A 1041 -38.31 -8.95 40.02
N GLN A 1042 -38.65 -9.69 38.98
CA GLN A 1042 -39.96 -9.62 38.33
C GLN A 1042 -40.45 -11.02 37.94
N ARG A 1043 -41.73 -11.31 38.23
CA ARG A 1043 -42.40 -12.55 37.86
C ARG A 1043 -43.18 -12.34 36.56
N ALA A 1044 -43.15 -13.34 35.68
CA ALA A 1044 -43.92 -13.34 34.44
C ALA A 1044 -44.44 -14.75 34.11
N ALA A 1045 -45.48 -14.81 33.28
CA ALA A 1045 -45.94 -16.06 32.70
C ALA A 1045 -44.97 -16.54 31.61
N ALA A 1046 -44.79 -17.86 31.49
CA ALA A 1046 -44.10 -18.46 30.35
C ALA A 1046 -45.05 -18.86 29.22
N VAL A 1047 -46.36 -18.89 29.50
CA VAL A 1047 -47.44 -19.26 28.58
C VAL A 1047 -48.52 -18.20 28.64
N LEU A 1048 -48.91 -17.69 27.47
CA LEU A 1048 -49.92 -16.64 27.32
C LEU A 1048 -51.08 -17.13 26.45
N THR A 1049 -52.30 -16.69 26.74
CA THR A 1049 -53.46 -16.93 25.87
C THR A 1049 -53.67 -15.71 24.98
N HIS A 1050 -53.55 -15.91 23.68
CA HIS A 1050 -53.55 -14.85 22.69
C HIS A 1050 -54.92 -14.16 22.60
N PRO A 1051 -55.02 -12.82 22.71
CA PRO A 1051 -56.29 -12.12 22.89
C PRO A 1051 -57.24 -12.21 21.69
N VAL A 1052 -56.71 -12.24 20.46
CA VAL A 1052 -57.54 -12.33 19.23
C VAL A 1052 -57.94 -13.78 18.88
N THR A 1053 -57.02 -14.75 18.99
CA THR A 1053 -57.22 -16.13 18.51
C THR A 1053 -57.62 -17.13 19.59
N GLY A 1054 -57.50 -16.77 20.88
CA GLY A 1054 -57.80 -17.64 22.02
C GLY A 1054 -56.84 -18.83 22.21
N ARG A 1055 -55.76 -18.93 21.41
CA ARG A 1055 -54.77 -20.02 21.50
C ARG A 1055 -53.73 -19.74 22.60
N ARG A 1056 -53.27 -20.80 23.29
CA ARG A 1056 -52.13 -20.75 24.22
C ARG A 1056 -50.81 -20.86 23.46
N GLY A 1057 -49.83 -20.01 23.78
CA GLY A 1057 -48.48 -20.03 23.20
C GLY A 1057 -47.38 -19.80 24.24
N TRP A 1058 -46.17 -20.29 23.94
CA TRP A 1058 -44.97 -20.17 24.77
C TRP A 1058 -44.37 -18.76 24.65
N PHE A 1059 -44.81 -17.85 25.53
CA PHE A 1059 -44.50 -16.41 25.48
C PHE A 1059 -43.54 -16.02 26.61
N ASN A 1060 -42.27 -15.83 26.29
CA ASN A 1060 -41.22 -15.51 27.28
C ASN A 1060 -39.93 -14.95 26.64
N GLN A 1061 -38.97 -14.56 27.50
CA GLN A 1061 -37.56 -14.34 27.17
C GLN A 1061 -36.63 -15.23 28.03
N ILE A 1062 -37.09 -16.39 28.51
CA ILE A 1062 -36.42 -17.21 29.55
C ILE A 1062 -35.00 -17.59 29.13
N ALA A 1063 -34.85 -18.16 27.92
CA ALA A 1063 -33.55 -18.57 27.43
C ALA A 1063 -32.67 -17.34 27.16
N PHE A 1064 -33.22 -16.31 26.51
CA PHE A 1064 -32.50 -15.10 26.13
C PHE A 1064 -31.93 -14.30 27.32
N LEU A 1065 -32.65 -14.25 28.45
CA LEU A 1065 -32.26 -13.54 29.66
C LEU A 1065 -31.67 -14.48 30.73
N ASN A 1066 -30.88 -15.47 30.33
CA ASN A 1066 -30.25 -16.42 31.25
C ASN A 1066 -28.71 -16.49 31.06
N GLU A 1067 -28.01 -16.88 32.13
CA GLU A 1067 -26.55 -16.99 32.15
C GLU A 1067 -25.97 -17.98 31.12
N TRP A 1068 -26.71 -19.04 30.76
CA TRP A 1068 -26.26 -20.09 29.83
C TRP A 1068 -26.35 -19.67 28.35
N THR A 1069 -26.93 -18.51 28.02
CA THR A 1069 -26.84 -17.91 26.68
C THR A 1069 -25.86 -16.75 26.59
N LEU A 1070 -25.18 -16.39 27.68
CA LEU A 1070 -24.00 -15.55 27.62
C LEU A 1070 -22.83 -16.36 27.04
N ASP A 1071 -21.96 -15.68 26.30
CA ASP A 1071 -20.66 -16.25 25.90
C ASP A 1071 -19.92 -16.82 27.13
N PRO A 1072 -19.40 -18.06 27.09
CA PRO A 1072 -18.77 -18.67 28.26
C PRO A 1072 -17.62 -17.86 28.87
N VAL A 1073 -16.80 -17.17 28.06
CA VAL A 1073 -15.69 -16.35 28.57
C VAL A 1073 -16.21 -15.08 29.23
N ILE A 1074 -17.27 -14.46 28.68
CA ILE A 1074 -17.98 -13.35 29.33
C ILE A 1074 -18.65 -13.81 30.62
N ARG A 1075 -19.34 -14.96 30.62
CA ARG A 1075 -20.04 -15.52 31.78
C ARG A 1075 -19.07 -15.78 32.94
N GLU A 1076 -17.97 -16.50 32.68
CA GLU A 1076 -16.96 -16.76 33.70
C GLU A 1076 -16.25 -15.47 34.15
N TYR A 1077 -16.02 -14.50 33.26
CA TYR A 1077 -15.47 -13.18 33.63
C TYR A 1077 -16.41 -12.41 34.57
N LEU A 1078 -17.70 -12.32 34.24
CA LEU A 1078 -18.68 -11.59 35.06
C LEU A 1078 -18.92 -12.29 36.41
N LYS A 1079 -18.97 -13.63 36.44
CA LYS A 1079 -19.01 -14.39 37.70
C LYS A 1079 -17.75 -14.20 38.54
N PHE A 1080 -16.58 -14.16 37.90
CA PHE A 1080 -15.30 -13.95 38.60
C PHE A 1080 -15.22 -12.56 39.23
N GLU A 1081 -15.59 -11.51 38.49
CA GLU A 1081 -15.42 -10.12 38.93
C GLU A 1081 -16.55 -9.64 39.85
N PHE A 1082 -17.79 -10.13 39.66
CA PHE A 1082 -19.00 -9.64 40.35
C PHE A 1082 -19.81 -10.72 41.11
N GLY A 1083 -19.41 -11.99 41.02
CA GLY A 1083 -20.11 -13.14 41.63
C GLY A 1083 -21.37 -13.57 40.87
N ASP A 1084 -21.96 -14.72 41.25
CA ASP A 1084 -23.17 -15.26 40.61
C ASP A 1084 -24.40 -14.34 40.69
N ALA A 1085 -24.42 -13.41 41.66
CA ALA A 1085 -25.46 -12.39 41.79
C ALA A 1085 -25.15 -11.09 41.02
N GLY A 1086 -24.00 -11.01 40.34
CA GLY A 1086 -23.50 -9.83 39.63
C GLY A 1086 -23.76 -9.79 38.12
N LEU A 1087 -24.34 -10.85 37.54
CA LEU A 1087 -24.72 -10.91 36.12
C LEU A 1087 -25.75 -9.81 35.76
N PRO A 1088 -25.74 -9.22 34.54
CA PRO A 1088 -26.68 -8.15 34.16
C PRO A 1088 -28.14 -8.59 34.23
N PHE A 1089 -28.39 -9.86 33.93
CA PHE A 1089 -29.67 -10.53 34.06
C PHE A 1089 -29.44 -12.02 34.35
N ASN A 1090 -30.41 -12.66 34.99
CA ASN A 1090 -30.50 -14.12 34.99
C ASN A 1090 -31.95 -14.58 35.22
N SER A 1091 -32.39 -15.58 34.45
CA SER A 1091 -33.73 -16.14 34.53
C SER A 1091 -33.74 -17.42 35.36
N ARG A 1092 -34.80 -17.57 36.15
CA ARG A 1092 -35.03 -18.62 37.15
C ARG A 1092 -36.44 -19.18 37.01
N TYR A 1093 -36.67 -20.36 37.58
CA TYR A 1093 -38.03 -20.80 37.87
C TYR A 1093 -38.72 -19.84 38.86
N GLY A 1094 -40.05 -19.75 38.84
CA GLY A 1094 -40.80 -18.88 39.75
C GLY A 1094 -40.58 -19.12 41.24
N SER A 1095 -40.19 -20.31 41.67
CA SER A 1095 -39.73 -20.59 43.05
C SER A 1095 -38.44 -19.86 43.44
N GLY A 1096 -37.69 -19.29 42.48
CA GLY A 1096 -36.34 -18.78 42.66
C GLY A 1096 -35.24 -19.82 42.44
N ALA A 1097 -35.59 -21.07 42.14
CA ALA A 1097 -34.63 -22.09 41.73
C ALA A 1097 -33.95 -21.70 40.40
N GLY A 1098 -32.64 -21.93 40.30
CA GLY A 1098 -31.89 -21.68 39.07
C GLY A 1098 -32.34 -22.57 37.91
N LEU A 1099 -32.08 -22.11 36.68
CA LEU A 1099 -32.15 -22.93 35.48
C LEU A 1099 -30.77 -23.52 35.20
N ASP A 1100 -30.72 -24.81 34.91
CA ASP A 1100 -29.52 -25.49 34.42
C ASP A 1100 -29.34 -25.32 32.91
N GLU A 1101 -28.13 -25.63 32.44
CA GLU A 1101 -27.74 -25.51 31.03
C GLU A 1101 -28.58 -26.43 30.13
N GLU A 1102 -28.93 -27.64 30.61
CA GLU A 1102 -29.77 -28.61 29.88
C GLU A 1102 -31.19 -28.08 29.65
N THR A 1103 -31.81 -27.44 30.65
CA THR A 1103 -33.12 -26.78 30.51
C THR A 1103 -33.09 -25.69 29.44
N VAL A 1104 -32.05 -24.84 29.44
CA VAL A 1104 -31.94 -23.71 28.51
C VAL A 1104 -31.61 -24.18 27.09
N LEU A 1105 -30.72 -25.15 26.95
CA LEU A 1105 -30.43 -25.81 25.67
C LEU A 1105 -31.66 -26.55 25.12
N THR A 1106 -32.51 -27.14 25.98
CA THR A 1106 -33.77 -27.77 25.57
C THR A 1106 -34.75 -26.76 24.98
N ILE A 1107 -34.93 -25.61 25.65
CA ILE A 1107 -35.82 -24.54 25.14
C ILE A 1107 -35.31 -23.99 23.80
N ASN A 1108 -34.01 -23.66 23.72
CA ASN A 1108 -33.39 -23.18 22.47
C ASN A 1108 -33.45 -24.24 21.35
N GLY A 1109 -33.24 -25.52 21.68
CA GLY A 1109 -33.27 -26.64 20.73
C GLY A 1109 -34.67 -27.05 20.26
N VAL A 1110 -35.74 -26.55 20.90
CA VAL A 1110 -37.11 -26.59 20.35
C VAL A 1110 -37.34 -25.38 19.46
N TYR A 1111 -37.07 -24.16 19.96
CA TYR A 1111 -37.20 -22.93 19.17
C TYR A 1111 -36.51 -23.04 17.80
N GLU A 1112 -35.26 -23.51 17.77
CA GLU A 1112 -34.45 -23.62 16.56
C GLU A 1112 -35.04 -24.54 15.49
N LYS A 1113 -35.66 -25.66 15.90
CA LYS A 1113 -36.37 -26.58 14.99
C LYS A 1113 -37.62 -25.97 14.37
N HIS A 1114 -38.16 -24.91 14.98
CA HIS A 1114 -39.35 -24.19 14.54
C HIS A 1114 -39.02 -22.77 14.03
N THR A 1115 -37.73 -22.40 13.88
CA THR A 1115 -37.31 -21.11 13.33
C THR A 1115 -37.55 -21.05 11.82
N LEU A 1116 -38.40 -20.13 11.39
CA LEU A 1116 -38.56 -19.71 10.00
C LEU A 1116 -37.55 -18.62 9.67
N ARG A 1117 -36.89 -18.71 8.50
CA ARG A 1117 -35.76 -17.85 8.10
C ARG A 1117 -36.00 -17.20 6.74
N GLU A 1118 -35.55 -15.96 6.57
CA GLU A 1118 -35.50 -15.30 5.27
C GLU A 1118 -34.38 -14.23 5.27
N PRO A 1119 -33.45 -14.25 4.30
CA PRO A 1119 -32.44 -13.18 4.15
C PRO A 1119 -33.08 -11.83 3.88
N TRP A 1120 -32.58 -10.78 4.53
CA TRP A 1120 -33.05 -9.41 4.30
C TRP A 1120 -32.67 -8.90 2.90
N ARG A 1121 -33.53 -8.08 2.29
CA ARG A 1121 -33.16 -7.20 1.18
C ARG A 1121 -33.41 -5.75 1.59
N THR A 1122 -32.57 -4.84 1.08
CA THR A 1122 -32.68 -3.42 1.41
C THR A 1122 -33.98 -2.82 0.86
N GLY A 1123 -34.87 -2.43 1.76
CA GLY A 1123 -36.23 -1.97 1.48
C GLY A 1123 -37.35 -2.94 1.85
N ASP A 1124 -37.03 -4.13 2.38
CA ASP A 1124 -38.03 -5.10 2.88
C ASP A 1124 -38.63 -4.67 4.25
N LEU A 1125 -39.85 -5.14 4.53
CA LEU A 1125 -40.59 -4.94 5.80
C LEU A 1125 -41.09 -6.28 6.35
N LEU A 1126 -40.70 -6.64 7.57
CA LEU A 1126 -41.28 -7.78 8.30
C LEU A 1126 -42.29 -7.26 9.34
N ILE A 1127 -43.53 -7.74 9.25
CA ILE A 1127 -44.59 -7.49 10.22
C ILE A 1127 -44.74 -8.75 11.08
N VAL A 1128 -44.72 -8.60 12.41
CA VAL A 1128 -44.74 -9.71 13.37
C VAL A 1128 -45.81 -9.48 14.44
N ASP A 1129 -46.69 -10.46 14.63
CA ASP A 1129 -47.54 -10.61 15.80
C ASP A 1129 -46.67 -11.08 16.98
N ASN A 1130 -46.33 -10.18 17.89
CA ASN A 1130 -45.44 -10.45 19.02
C ASN A 1130 -46.09 -11.34 20.09
N LEU A 1131 -47.41 -11.52 20.10
CA LEU A 1131 -48.09 -12.40 21.05
C LEU A 1131 -48.15 -13.84 20.54
N ARG A 1132 -47.96 -14.05 19.23
CA ARG A 1132 -47.90 -15.37 18.59
C ARG A 1132 -46.48 -15.81 18.21
N MET A 1133 -45.62 -14.90 17.76
CA MET A 1133 -44.32 -15.23 17.19
C MET A 1133 -43.19 -14.73 18.08
N ALA A 1134 -42.27 -15.63 18.44
CA ALA A 1134 -40.96 -15.22 18.95
C ALA A 1134 -40.06 -14.80 17.78
N HIS A 1135 -39.11 -13.90 18.01
CA HIS A 1135 -38.09 -13.51 17.02
C HIS A 1135 -36.66 -13.63 17.56
N SER A 1136 -35.72 -13.75 16.63
CA SER A 1136 -34.28 -13.85 16.88
C SER A 1136 -33.49 -12.88 15.98
N ARG A 1137 -32.17 -12.83 16.16
CA ARG A 1137 -31.26 -12.20 15.20
C ARG A 1137 -30.01 -13.04 15.03
N GLU A 1138 -29.69 -13.42 13.82
CA GLU A 1138 -28.47 -14.19 13.51
C GLU A 1138 -27.23 -13.27 13.41
N PRO A 1139 -26.00 -13.80 13.56
CA PRO A 1139 -24.76 -13.07 13.27
C PRO A 1139 -24.69 -12.57 11.82
N TYR A 1140 -23.87 -11.54 11.56
CA TYR A 1140 -23.75 -10.95 10.23
C TYR A 1140 -22.41 -10.28 9.94
N GLU A 1141 -22.14 -10.09 8.65
CA GLU A 1141 -20.99 -9.35 8.12
C GLU A 1141 -21.48 -8.12 7.33
N GLY A 1142 -20.65 -7.07 7.30
CA GLY A 1142 -20.98 -5.81 6.65
C GLY A 1142 -22.05 -4.98 7.36
N ASP A 1143 -22.58 -3.98 6.66
CA ASP A 1143 -23.39 -2.91 7.23
C ASP A 1143 -24.87 -3.30 7.35
N ARG A 1144 -25.42 -3.36 8.57
CA ARG A 1144 -26.82 -3.80 8.83
C ARG A 1144 -27.60 -2.73 9.59
N ARG A 1145 -28.60 -2.15 8.93
CA ARG A 1145 -29.47 -1.12 9.51
C ARG A 1145 -30.92 -1.58 9.47
N ILE A 1146 -31.40 -2.15 10.58
CA ILE A 1146 -32.82 -2.45 10.78
C ILE A 1146 -33.43 -1.38 11.68
N ALA A 1147 -34.50 -0.76 11.18
CA ALA A 1147 -35.39 0.10 11.97
C ALA A 1147 -36.52 -0.74 12.57
N VAL A 1148 -36.94 -0.41 13.79
CA VAL A 1148 -37.98 -1.11 14.55
C VAL A 1148 -39.07 -0.11 14.97
N VAL A 1149 -40.34 -0.50 14.81
CA VAL A 1149 -41.50 0.22 15.35
C VAL A 1149 -42.26 -0.75 16.25
N LEU A 1150 -42.43 -0.34 17.52
CA LEU A 1150 -43.27 -1.05 18.49
C LEU A 1150 -44.71 -0.57 18.34
N GLY A 1151 -45.68 -1.47 18.31
CA GLY A 1151 -47.05 -1.13 17.95
C GLY A 1151 -48.14 -1.86 18.72
N ASP A 1152 -49.29 -1.20 18.80
CA ASP A 1152 -50.57 -1.72 19.29
C ASP A 1152 -50.42 -2.40 20.67
N PRO A 1153 -50.13 -1.62 21.73
CA PRO A 1153 -49.76 -2.15 23.04
C PRO A 1153 -50.91 -2.93 23.70
N VAL A 1154 -50.56 -4.07 24.29
CA VAL A 1154 -51.48 -5.00 24.96
C VAL A 1154 -51.08 -5.16 26.42
N THR A 1155 -52.04 -4.95 27.33
CA THR A 1155 -51.84 -5.18 28.76
C THR A 1155 -51.94 -6.67 29.10
N VAL A 1156 -50.87 -7.24 29.66
CA VAL A 1156 -50.81 -8.64 30.11
C VAL A 1156 -51.24 -8.71 31.58
N PRO A 1157 -52.16 -9.61 31.96
CA PRO A 1157 -52.54 -9.79 33.37
C PRO A 1157 -51.36 -10.34 34.19
N PRO A 1158 -51.21 -9.94 35.46
CA PRO A 1158 -50.14 -10.45 36.32
C PRO A 1158 -50.29 -11.95 36.56
N HIS A 1159 -49.17 -12.67 36.60
CA HIS A 1159 -49.15 -14.04 37.12
C HIS A 1159 -49.46 -14.01 38.62
N SER A 1160 -50.33 -14.92 39.07
CA SER A 1160 -50.66 -15.15 40.49
C SER A 1160 -49.53 -15.84 41.24
#